data_AF-A0A814QF43-F1
#
_entry.id   AF-A0A814QF43-F1
#
_cell.length_a   1.000
_cell.length_b   1.000
_cell.length_c   1.000
_cell.angle_alpha   90.00
_cell.angle_beta   90.00
_cell.angle_gamma   90.00
#
_symmetry.space_group_name_H-M   'P 1'
#
loop_
_entity.id
_entity.type
_entity.pdbx_description
1 polymer ?
#
loop_
_entity_poly.entity_id
_entity_poly.type
_entity_poly.pdbx_seq_one_letter_code
_entity_poly.pdbx_strand_id
1 'polypeptide(L)'
;MALSEDQKIDLFESITYRRDRENVIDFLTRYEWDIYTAIEAYYARPEEISNVQSKTFTLFRTNSRETHSLVNASLHSFNSLRPSLTSSNYNQSTTTSNTETFDDQMNPLLKSNITTISPIFPHINQFGHDKKQLLQYIDSNIIGKNLLFDTPWGSREIIYADYTASGRALIFIEQYILSNVLPYYANTHSENNACALQTTKFREGSRAMIKRYVNATDDDVLIFTGSGSTAAINKLVDVLHLKDEQVRSTTVVFISTFEHHSNILPWKETGVEVIRIPNNKLGLLDEDFLQNQLKYYRDEVKKHIICTFNAASNVTGIRTDVDHISKLVHQYDGLIFWDYAAAAPYIKVDMNPSKFDYKDAVFISTHKFIGGPSTPGILIAKKKLFTNQVPSACGGGTVNFVTREHVEYATDIETREEGGTPNILGAIRAGLVFHLKESVGCDTIEAREDALVSKFFTRFRNHQTLFILGSSTVSRLGIFSFLIYVPFFQKYLHHNFICVLLNDLFGIQVRSGCSCAGPYVLDLLNINDQAANIYTRFITVDENARSDGIPKIELMKPGFTRFNLSYFASDEEVDYILNAVEFIANDGWKFLPLYTYDPQTAVWHSRTMSSQNQSSQYHSLQMITYANGTMEENIRQQQNELFNSNAPHLIINPSSDDPIEEAKSIANNIPKYVYENFDSQTDPPLNIPDEYTNFVWFVIPRDIIRKMIIDFGRNKENTLQSAPFRPRVDD
;
A
#
# COMPACT_ATOMS: atom_id res chain seq x y z
N MET A 1 57.93 36.01 -1.56
CA MET A 1 58.50 34.81 -0.88
C MET A 1 57.33 33.91 -0.55
N ALA A 2 57.43 32.60 -0.80
CA ALA A 2 56.37 31.67 -0.45
C ALA A 2 56.21 31.62 1.09
N LEU A 3 54.98 31.80 1.60
CA LEU A 3 54.67 31.65 3.02
C LEU A 3 54.78 30.17 3.43
N SER A 4 55.24 29.89 4.65
CA SER A 4 55.11 28.55 5.23
C SER A 4 53.63 28.23 5.51
N GLU A 5 53.29 26.94 5.69
CA GLU A 5 51.92 26.53 5.98
C GLU A 5 51.36 27.18 7.26
N ASP A 6 52.17 27.31 8.31
CA ASP A 6 51.76 28.02 9.54
C ASP A 6 51.47 29.51 9.28
N GLN A 7 52.26 30.16 8.44
CA GLN A 7 52.05 31.57 8.06
C GLN A 7 50.81 31.73 7.17
N LYS A 8 50.47 30.72 6.36
CA LYS A 8 49.24 30.68 5.58
C LYS A 8 48.03 30.53 6.52
N ILE A 9 48.09 29.66 7.52
CA ILE A 9 47.03 29.48 8.52
C ILE A 9 46.82 30.77 9.33
N ASP A 10 47.89 31.40 9.83
CA ASP A 10 47.79 32.67 10.59
C ASP A 10 47.20 33.79 9.73
N LEU A 11 47.57 33.84 8.44
CA LEU A 11 47.02 34.80 7.51
C LEU A 11 45.53 34.51 7.23
N PHE A 12 45.14 33.24 7.03
CA PHE A 12 43.76 32.83 6.86
C PHE A 12 42.91 33.13 8.10
N GLU A 13 43.42 32.87 9.30
CA GLU A 13 42.78 33.22 10.57
C GLU A 13 42.63 34.74 10.72
N SER A 14 43.67 35.51 10.40
CA SER A 14 43.62 36.97 10.47
C SER A 14 42.59 37.56 9.48
N ILE A 15 42.47 36.97 8.30
CA ILE A 15 41.52 37.37 7.26
C ILE A 15 40.09 36.97 7.64
N THR A 16 39.89 35.75 8.15
CA THR A 16 38.57 35.24 8.58
C THR A 16 38.08 35.90 9.88
N TYR A 17 38.96 36.20 10.84
CA TYR A 17 38.66 36.96 12.05
C TYR A 17 38.17 38.37 11.73
N ARG A 18 38.77 39.01 10.72
CA ARG A 18 38.34 40.31 10.18
C ARG A 18 37.08 40.22 9.30
N ARG A 19 36.58 39.01 9.05
CA ARG A 19 35.42 38.71 8.19
C ARG A 19 35.56 39.27 6.77
N ASP A 20 36.79 39.28 6.26
CA ASP A 20 37.15 39.89 4.98
C ASP A 20 37.06 38.88 3.84
N ARG A 21 35.88 38.82 3.21
CA ARG A 21 35.51 37.78 2.24
C ARG A 21 36.33 37.83 0.94
N GLU A 22 36.73 39.01 0.48
CA GLU A 22 37.54 39.13 -0.75
C GLU A 22 38.96 38.62 -0.50
N ASN A 23 39.53 38.95 0.65
CA ASN A 23 40.84 38.44 1.04
C ASN A 23 40.81 36.93 1.33
N VAL A 24 39.68 36.35 1.75
CA VAL A 24 39.53 34.88 1.85
C VAL A 24 39.61 34.24 0.47
N ILE A 25 38.91 34.78 -0.54
CA ILE A 25 38.89 34.21 -1.89
C ILE A 25 40.25 34.40 -2.58
N ASP A 26 40.88 35.57 -2.44
CA ASP A 26 42.23 35.82 -2.96
C ASP A 26 43.25 34.91 -2.28
N PHE A 27 43.12 34.67 -0.98
CA PHE A 27 43.97 33.71 -0.26
C PHE A 27 43.82 32.28 -0.78
N LEU A 28 42.58 31.77 -0.86
CA LEU A 28 42.30 30.40 -1.33
C LEU A 28 42.79 30.19 -2.77
N THR A 29 42.59 31.20 -3.63
CA THR A 29 43.06 31.17 -5.02
C THR A 29 44.59 31.25 -5.12
N ARG A 30 45.22 32.14 -4.35
CA ARG A 30 46.68 32.36 -4.39
C ARG A 30 47.46 31.17 -3.86
N TYR A 31 46.90 30.40 -2.93
CA TYR A 31 47.56 29.25 -2.32
C TYR A 31 46.97 27.89 -2.71
N GLU A 32 46.07 27.88 -3.71
CA GLU A 32 45.39 26.68 -4.24
C GLU A 32 44.74 25.82 -3.15
N TRP A 33 44.15 26.46 -2.15
CA TRP A 33 43.41 25.81 -1.08
C TRP A 33 41.92 25.77 -1.42
N ASP A 34 41.27 24.61 -1.23
CA ASP A 34 39.83 24.58 -1.12
C ASP A 34 39.37 24.93 0.31
N ILE A 35 38.08 25.24 0.45
CA ILE A 35 37.50 25.67 1.73
C ILE A 35 37.62 24.58 2.81
N TYR A 36 37.63 23.30 2.41
CA TYR A 36 37.71 22.17 3.34
C TYR A 36 39.14 21.99 3.86
N THR A 37 40.14 22.13 2.98
CA THR A 37 41.57 22.11 3.31
C THR A 37 41.93 23.24 4.26
N ALA A 38 41.39 24.44 4.02
CA ALA A 38 41.61 25.60 4.89
C ALA A 38 40.98 25.41 6.28
N ILE A 39 39.81 24.77 6.32
CA ILE A 39 39.11 24.43 7.56
C ILE A 39 39.87 23.34 8.32
N GLU A 40 40.29 22.25 7.67
CA GLU A 40 41.06 21.17 8.30
C GLU A 40 42.40 21.66 8.85
N ALA A 41 43.11 22.51 8.10
CA ALA A 41 44.35 23.13 8.55
C ALA A 41 44.15 24.06 9.77
N TYR A 42 43.02 24.78 9.82
CA TYR A 42 42.64 25.60 10.98
C TYR A 42 42.36 24.77 12.24
N TYR A 43 41.67 23.64 12.10
CA TYR A 43 41.32 22.75 13.22
C TYR A 43 42.45 21.80 13.65
N ALA A 44 43.53 21.70 12.88
CA ALA A 44 44.69 20.87 13.20
C ALA A 44 45.61 21.45 14.29
N ARG A 45 45.37 22.69 14.77
CA ARG A 45 46.11 23.25 15.90
C ARG A 45 45.60 22.68 17.24
N PRO A 46 46.46 22.06 18.07
CA PRO A 46 46.02 21.34 19.27
C PRO A 46 45.50 22.19 20.45
N GLU A 47 45.47 23.51 20.34
CA GLU A 47 45.19 24.40 21.47
C GLU A 47 44.01 25.33 21.17
N GLU A 48 42.96 25.23 22.01
CA GLU A 48 41.75 26.10 22.09
C GLU A 48 40.45 25.67 21.37
N ILE A 49 39.96 24.45 21.63
CA ILE A 49 38.61 23.97 21.24
C ILE A 49 37.54 24.33 22.30
N SER A 50 37.48 25.58 22.77
CA SER A 50 36.42 26.00 23.72
C SER A 50 35.54 27.16 23.25
N ASN A 51 35.78 27.73 22.08
CA ASN A 51 35.01 28.89 21.59
C ASN A 51 34.62 28.87 20.10
N VAL A 52 34.71 27.72 19.42
CA VAL A 52 34.61 27.67 17.95
C VAL A 52 33.19 27.33 17.44
N GLN A 53 32.38 26.57 18.17
CA GLN A 53 31.02 26.21 17.71
C GLN A 53 30.08 27.42 17.53
N SER A 54 30.26 28.51 18.29
CA SER A 54 29.42 29.71 18.15
C SER A 54 29.88 30.67 17.05
N LYS A 55 31.14 30.54 16.57
CA LYS A 55 31.71 31.45 15.56
C LYS A 55 31.58 30.93 14.14
N THR A 56 31.55 29.61 13.92
CA THR A 56 31.39 29.01 12.58
C THR A 56 29.93 29.11 12.08
N PHE A 57 28.95 29.12 12.98
CA PHE A 57 27.52 29.14 12.64
C PHE A 57 26.99 30.49 12.09
N THR A 58 27.80 31.55 12.11
CA THR A 58 27.39 32.88 11.64
C THR A 58 27.90 33.21 10.22
N LEU A 59 28.78 32.38 9.63
CA LEU A 59 29.39 32.71 8.34
C LEU A 59 28.52 32.40 7.11
N PHE A 60 27.45 31.60 7.24
CA PHE A 60 26.67 31.11 6.08
C PHE A 60 25.15 31.07 6.32
N ARG A 61 24.51 32.23 6.53
CA ARG A 61 23.05 32.41 6.42
C ARG A 61 22.70 33.67 5.60
N THR A 62 22.28 33.50 4.33
CA THR A 62 21.00 33.94 3.70
C THR A 62 21.08 34.01 2.15
N ASN A 63 19.96 33.67 1.48
CA ASN A 63 19.76 33.29 0.06
C ASN A 63 19.49 34.44 -0.94
N SER A 64 20.14 34.41 -2.13
CA SER A 64 19.62 34.36 -3.55
C SER A 64 19.23 35.69 -4.20
N ARG A 65 19.51 36.01 -5.48
CA ARG A 65 20.26 35.42 -6.61
C ARG A 65 20.54 36.59 -7.59
N GLU A 66 21.72 36.60 -8.22
CA GLU A 66 22.08 37.43 -9.40
C GLU A 66 22.28 38.95 -9.18
N THR A 67 23.08 39.41 -8.22
CA THR A 67 24.53 39.23 -8.12
C THR A 67 24.93 39.23 -6.64
N HIS A 68 24.90 38.08 -5.94
CA HIS A 68 25.44 37.99 -4.57
C HIS A 68 27.00 38.04 -4.52
N SER A 69 27.59 38.56 -5.59
CA SER A 69 28.95 38.49 -6.05
C SER A 69 29.58 39.88 -6.05
N LEU A 70 29.59 40.55 -4.88
CA LEU A 70 30.40 41.72 -4.49
C LEU A 70 29.52 42.72 -3.72
N VAL A 71 29.58 42.61 -2.38
CA VAL A 71 29.85 43.74 -1.49
C VAL A 71 28.96 45.00 -1.60
N ASN A 72 28.22 45.22 -0.50
CA ASN A 72 27.81 46.51 0.08
C ASN A 72 26.67 47.35 -0.52
N ALA A 73 25.67 47.60 0.32
CA ALA A 73 25.30 48.96 0.71
C ALA A 73 24.64 48.98 2.11
N SER A 74 25.46 49.22 3.13
CA SER A 74 25.23 50.03 4.34
C SER A 74 23.80 50.12 4.91
N LEU A 75 23.47 49.24 5.86
CA LEU A 75 22.41 49.45 6.86
C LEU A 75 23.04 49.81 8.22
N HIS A 76 22.91 51.09 8.57
CA HIS A 76 23.17 51.63 9.90
C HIS A 76 21.84 52.16 10.45
N SER A 77 21.12 51.36 11.24
CA SER A 77 20.03 51.72 12.19
C SER A 77 19.26 50.43 12.56
N PHE A 78 18.95 50.06 13.79
CA PHE A 78 18.97 50.72 15.08
C PHE A 78 18.94 49.60 16.16
N ASN A 79 19.72 49.74 17.23
CA ASN A 79 19.51 49.01 18.48
C ASN A 79 19.66 50.02 19.63
N SER A 80 18.58 50.26 20.35
CA SER A 80 18.51 50.94 21.64
C SER A 80 17.18 50.44 22.26
N LEU A 81 17.04 49.98 23.50
CA LEU A 81 17.81 50.12 24.72
C LEU A 81 17.76 48.82 25.57
N ARG A 82 18.82 48.58 26.33
CA ARG A 82 18.81 47.90 27.63
C ARG A 82 18.86 48.98 28.73
N PRO A 83 18.42 48.71 29.98
CA PRO A 83 19.38 48.29 31.01
C PRO A 83 18.79 47.29 32.04
N SER A 84 19.50 46.19 32.36
CA SER A 84 20.34 45.97 33.55
C SER A 84 19.60 45.38 34.77
N LEU A 85 20.12 44.29 35.35
CA LEU A 85 20.26 44.08 36.81
C LEU A 85 21.02 42.78 37.12
N THR A 86 21.78 42.83 38.21
CA THR A 86 22.80 41.88 38.70
C THR A 86 22.33 41.08 39.94
N SER A 87 22.93 39.90 40.12
CA SER A 87 23.10 39.00 41.30
C SER A 87 22.56 39.39 42.69
N SER A 88 21.96 38.41 43.42
CA SER A 88 22.53 37.73 44.63
C SER A 88 21.50 37.23 45.66
N ASN A 89 21.88 36.15 46.36
CA ASN A 89 21.53 35.70 47.74
C ASN A 89 20.30 34.82 48.08
N TYR A 90 20.63 33.58 48.48
CA TYR A 90 20.36 32.88 49.75
C TYR A 90 18.93 32.75 50.36
N ASN A 91 18.58 31.48 50.63
CA ASN A 91 18.05 30.87 51.87
C ASN A 91 16.68 30.14 51.86
N GLN A 92 16.79 28.85 52.26
CA GLN A 92 15.98 28.08 53.22
C GLN A 92 14.52 27.66 52.91
N SER A 93 14.37 26.36 52.62
CA SER A 93 13.54 25.35 53.31
C SER A 93 12.28 25.78 54.08
N THR A 94 11.10 25.25 53.71
CA THR A 94 10.32 24.25 54.49
C THR A 94 8.97 23.90 53.83
N THR A 95 8.56 22.66 54.06
CA THR A 95 7.29 21.97 53.75
C THR A 95 6.03 22.66 54.28
N THR A 96 4.92 22.63 53.54
CA THR A 96 3.59 22.08 53.97
C THR A 96 2.49 22.27 52.91
N SER A 97 1.54 21.35 52.95
CA SER A 97 0.28 21.21 52.20
C SER A 97 -0.65 22.42 52.25
N ASN A 98 -1.33 22.73 51.14
CA ASN A 98 -2.80 22.67 51.05
C ASN A 98 -3.32 23.10 49.67
N THR A 99 -4.35 22.36 49.26
CA THR A 99 -5.33 22.65 48.22
C THR A 99 -5.95 24.04 48.36
N GLU A 100 -5.99 24.83 47.29
CA GLU A 100 -7.17 25.59 46.86
C GLU A 100 -6.95 26.29 45.51
N THR A 101 -8.07 26.48 44.84
CA THR A 101 -8.35 26.91 43.47
C THR A 101 -7.71 28.23 43.04
N PHE A 102 -7.09 28.23 41.85
CA PHE A 102 -6.78 29.44 41.07
C PHE A 102 -7.36 29.27 39.65
N ASP A 103 -8.67 29.42 39.56
CA ASP A 103 -9.31 29.97 38.37
C ASP A 103 -9.32 31.51 38.51
N ASP A 104 -9.32 32.20 37.37
CA ASP A 104 -9.30 33.66 37.22
C ASP A 104 -7.93 34.34 37.33
N GLN A 105 -7.17 34.27 36.24
CA GLN A 105 -6.66 35.47 35.52
C GLN A 105 -6.05 35.07 34.16
N MET A 106 -6.91 34.84 33.16
CA MET A 106 -6.51 34.86 31.75
C MET A 106 -7.20 35.99 30.97
N ASN A 107 -6.37 36.59 30.12
CA ASN A 107 -6.53 37.78 29.30
C ASN A 107 -7.88 37.89 28.53
N PRO A 108 -8.61 39.03 28.55
CA PRO A 108 -9.90 39.19 27.87
C PRO A 108 -9.88 39.03 26.34
N LEU A 109 -8.69 39.08 25.71
CA LEU A 109 -8.50 38.88 24.26
C LEU A 109 -8.55 37.41 23.82
N LEU A 110 -8.59 36.45 24.76
CA LEU A 110 -8.80 35.03 24.46
C LEU A 110 -10.29 34.64 24.47
N LYS A 111 -11.19 35.43 25.08
CA LYS A 111 -12.63 35.11 25.13
C LYS A 111 -13.39 35.44 23.84
N SER A 112 -12.89 36.33 22.99
CA SER A 112 -13.60 36.75 21.77
C SER A 112 -13.36 35.86 20.54
N ASN A 113 -12.40 34.93 20.58
CA ASN A 113 -12.12 33.99 19.49
C ASN A 113 -12.40 32.52 19.87
N ILE A 114 -13.07 32.27 21.00
CA ILE A 114 -13.40 30.91 21.49
C ILE A 114 -14.89 30.57 21.29
N THR A 115 -15.72 31.49 20.82
CA THR A 115 -17.18 31.28 20.63
C THR A 115 -17.61 30.76 19.25
N THR A 116 -16.71 30.30 18.38
CA THR A 116 -17.05 29.64 17.10
C THR A 116 -16.27 28.35 16.82
N ILE A 117 -15.68 27.73 17.83
CA ILE A 117 -15.21 26.34 17.71
C ILE A 117 -16.31 25.45 18.30
N SER A 118 -17.34 25.22 17.48
CA SER A 118 -18.15 24.01 17.65
C SER A 118 -17.21 22.82 17.48
N PRO A 119 -17.37 21.71 18.23
CA PRO A 119 -16.60 20.49 17.95
C PRO A 119 -16.83 20.16 16.47
N ILE A 120 -15.82 19.67 15.74
CA ILE A 120 -16.01 19.10 14.39
C ILE A 120 -16.45 17.62 14.47
N PHE A 121 -16.72 17.12 15.70
CA PHE A 121 -17.35 15.82 15.96
C PHE A 121 -18.76 15.81 16.63
N PRO A 122 -19.70 16.75 16.43
CA PRO A 122 -21.06 16.57 16.91
C PRO A 122 -21.87 15.73 15.91
N HIS A 123 -21.39 15.56 14.68
CA HIS A 123 -22.19 15.02 13.59
C HIS A 123 -22.04 13.51 13.37
N ILE A 124 -20.94 12.87 13.76
CA ILE A 124 -20.84 11.39 13.67
C ILE A 124 -21.86 10.74 14.63
N ASN A 125 -22.09 11.34 15.81
CA ASN A 125 -23.14 10.90 16.73
C ASN A 125 -24.56 11.35 16.32
N GLN A 126 -24.72 12.35 15.44
CA GLN A 126 -26.03 12.68 14.85
C GLN A 126 -26.44 11.71 13.73
N PHE A 127 -25.49 11.02 13.08
CA PHE A 127 -25.79 9.88 12.19
C PHE A 127 -26.21 8.62 12.96
N GLY A 128 -26.43 8.73 14.28
CA GLY A 128 -26.97 7.66 15.12
C GLY A 128 -28.30 7.06 14.64
N HIS A 129 -28.94 7.61 13.60
CA HIS A 129 -30.18 7.08 13.05
C HIS A 129 -30.19 6.74 11.55
N ASP A 130 -29.18 7.10 10.74
CA ASP A 130 -29.20 6.73 9.31
C ASP A 130 -27.82 6.30 8.78
N LYS A 131 -27.53 4.99 8.89
CA LYS A 131 -26.31 4.38 8.35
C LYS A 131 -26.18 4.59 6.84
N LYS A 132 -27.28 4.71 6.09
CA LYS A 132 -27.26 4.92 4.64
C LYS A 132 -26.67 6.29 4.31
N GLN A 133 -27.02 7.34 5.06
CA GLN A 133 -26.41 8.66 4.90
C GLN A 133 -24.91 8.64 5.18
N LEU A 134 -24.45 7.88 6.18
CA LEU A 134 -23.02 7.75 6.44
C LEU A 134 -22.29 7.04 5.29
N LEU A 135 -22.86 6.00 4.70
CA LEU A 135 -22.29 5.34 3.52
C LEU A 135 -22.19 6.31 2.33
N GLN A 136 -23.26 7.07 2.05
CA GLN A 136 -23.26 8.11 1.02
C GLN A 136 -22.22 9.20 1.29
N TYR A 137 -22.07 9.61 2.56
CA TYR A 137 -21.07 10.59 2.96
C TYR A 137 -19.64 10.07 2.78
N ILE A 138 -19.37 8.80 3.08
CA ILE A 138 -18.08 8.16 2.79
C ILE A 138 -17.83 8.21 1.28
N ASP A 139 -18.80 7.74 0.51
CA ASP A 139 -18.70 7.63 -0.94
C ASP A 139 -18.41 8.98 -1.62
N SER A 140 -19.16 10.03 -1.27
CA SER A 140 -19.00 11.38 -1.83
C SER A 140 -17.70 12.08 -1.42
N ASN A 141 -17.00 11.59 -0.39
CA ASN A 141 -15.78 12.21 0.15
C ASN A 141 -14.50 11.45 -0.22
N ILE A 142 -14.59 10.48 -1.13
CA ILE A 142 -13.42 9.79 -1.67
C ILE A 142 -12.59 10.76 -2.49
N ILE A 143 -11.33 10.97 -2.10
CA ILE A 143 -10.41 11.83 -2.85
C ILE A 143 -10.11 11.18 -4.21
N GLY A 144 -10.38 11.91 -5.28
CA GLY A 144 -10.23 11.46 -6.66
C GLY A 144 -11.49 10.81 -7.25
N LYS A 145 -12.61 10.76 -6.52
CA LYS A 145 -13.90 10.37 -7.09
C LYS A 145 -14.33 11.36 -8.17
N ASN A 146 -14.86 10.85 -9.28
CA ASN A 146 -15.27 11.61 -10.48
C ASN A 146 -14.13 12.39 -11.15
N LEU A 147 -12.87 12.08 -10.84
CA LEU A 147 -11.75 12.64 -11.58
C LEU A 147 -11.78 12.08 -13.00
N LEU A 148 -11.65 12.96 -13.99
CA LEU A 148 -11.56 12.58 -15.39
C LEU A 148 -10.11 12.31 -15.79
N PHE A 149 -9.92 11.30 -16.65
CA PHE A 149 -8.66 11.05 -17.32
C PHE A 149 -8.91 10.67 -18.79
N ASP A 150 -7.92 10.90 -19.64
CA ASP A 150 -8.07 10.72 -21.08
C ASP A 150 -7.66 9.31 -21.50
N THR A 151 -8.57 8.63 -22.19
CA THR A 151 -8.34 7.28 -22.73
C THR A 151 -8.29 7.32 -24.26
N PRO A 152 -7.90 6.21 -24.92
CA PRO A 152 -8.04 6.09 -26.38
C PRO A 152 -9.46 6.29 -26.91
N TRP A 153 -10.48 6.22 -26.04
CA TRP A 153 -11.90 6.32 -26.34
C TRP A 153 -12.53 7.61 -25.80
N GLY A 154 -11.69 8.59 -25.45
CA GLY A 154 -12.12 9.88 -24.88
C GLY A 154 -12.01 9.92 -23.37
N SER A 155 -12.52 11.00 -22.78
CA SER A 155 -12.44 11.21 -21.34
C SER A 155 -13.31 10.21 -20.59
N ARG A 156 -12.80 9.68 -19.47
CA ARG A 156 -13.50 8.72 -18.59
C ARG A 156 -13.35 9.14 -17.13
N GLU A 157 -14.40 8.93 -16.36
CA GLU A 157 -14.35 9.08 -14.90
C GLU A 157 -13.61 7.91 -14.26
N ILE A 158 -12.77 8.19 -13.26
CA ILE A 158 -12.12 7.14 -12.48
C ILE A 158 -13.14 6.47 -11.57
N ILE A 159 -13.41 5.19 -11.84
CA ILE A 159 -14.21 4.31 -10.98
C ILE A 159 -13.27 3.28 -10.37
N TYR A 160 -13.01 3.39 -9.06
CA TYR A 160 -12.00 2.56 -8.41
C TYR A 160 -12.61 1.27 -7.85
N ALA A 161 -12.12 0.11 -8.30
CA ALA A 161 -12.63 -1.21 -7.87
C ALA A 161 -11.50 -2.15 -7.40
N ASP A 162 -10.40 -1.60 -6.86
CA ASP A 162 -9.27 -2.36 -6.28
C ASP A 162 -9.01 -2.02 -4.80
N TYR A 163 -10.07 -1.76 -4.03
CA TYR A 163 -10.01 -1.51 -2.58
C TYR A 163 -9.39 -2.66 -1.78
N THR A 164 -9.43 -3.89 -2.31
CA THR A 164 -8.73 -5.06 -1.73
C THR A 164 -7.20 -4.87 -1.68
N ALA A 165 -6.63 -4.10 -2.61
CA ALA A 165 -5.21 -3.77 -2.59
C ALA A 165 -4.90 -2.65 -1.61
N SER A 166 -5.65 -1.54 -1.66
CA SER A 166 -5.55 -0.41 -0.75
C SER A 166 -6.84 0.39 -0.78
N GLY A 167 -7.22 0.98 0.35
CA GLY A 167 -8.27 1.98 0.40
C GLY A 167 -7.87 3.28 -0.30
N ARG A 168 -8.84 4.18 -0.45
CA ARG A 168 -8.63 5.57 -0.89
C ARG A 168 -8.67 6.52 0.31
N ALA A 169 -8.03 7.68 0.21
CA ALA A 169 -8.10 8.71 1.24
C ALA A 169 -9.47 9.42 1.23
N LEU A 170 -9.86 9.97 2.37
CA LEU A 170 -11.13 10.68 2.54
C LEU A 170 -10.88 12.15 2.86
N ILE A 171 -11.60 13.05 2.20
CA ILE A 171 -11.45 14.51 2.33
C ILE A 171 -11.51 14.93 3.80
N PHE A 172 -12.54 14.49 4.54
CA PHE A 172 -12.74 14.90 5.92
C PHE A 172 -11.67 14.37 6.89
N ILE A 173 -11.08 13.20 6.63
CA ILE A 173 -9.97 12.68 7.45
C ILE A 173 -8.72 13.51 7.21
N GLU A 174 -8.38 13.78 5.94
CA GLU A 174 -7.19 14.56 5.60
C GLU A 174 -7.31 16.02 6.06
N GLN A 175 -8.50 16.63 5.95
CA GLN A 175 -8.78 17.94 6.51
C GLN A 175 -8.65 17.96 8.04
N TYR A 176 -9.14 16.93 8.74
CA TYR A 176 -8.98 16.84 10.19
C TYR A 176 -7.50 16.77 10.59
N ILE A 177 -6.72 15.94 9.90
CA ILE A 177 -5.28 15.81 10.13
C ILE A 177 -4.58 17.16 9.87
N LEU A 178 -4.88 17.81 8.76
CA LEU A 178 -4.30 19.09 8.37
C LEU A 178 -4.61 20.20 9.38
N SER A 179 -5.86 20.31 9.82
CA SER A 179 -6.32 21.44 10.64
C SER A 179 -6.22 21.21 12.15
N ASN A 180 -6.18 19.97 12.64
CA ASN A 180 -6.26 19.67 14.07
C ASN A 180 -5.09 18.85 14.61
N VAL A 181 -4.41 18.06 13.76
CA VAL A 181 -3.29 17.21 14.18
C VAL A 181 -1.96 17.88 13.89
N LEU A 182 -1.71 18.26 12.62
CA LEU A 182 -0.44 18.85 12.18
C LEU A 182 -0.06 20.15 12.91
N PRO A 183 -0.97 21.07 13.28
CA PRO A 183 -0.60 22.27 14.01
C PRO A 183 -0.01 22.02 15.40
N TYR A 184 -0.36 20.88 16.02
CA TYR A 184 0.15 20.46 17.34
C TYR A 184 1.20 19.35 17.24
N TYR A 185 1.66 19.01 16.03
CA TYR A 185 2.59 17.90 15.84
C TYR A 185 3.94 18.17 16.49
N ALA A 186 4.40 17.22 17.30
CA ALA A 186 5.78 17.09 17.74
C ALA A 186 6.12 15.61 17.93
N ASN A 187 7.41 15.28 17.98
CA ASN A 187 7.81 13.91 18.28
C ASN A 187 7.32 13.49 19.68
N THR A 188 7.04 12.20 19.86
CA THR A 188 6.71 11.62 21.16
C THR A 188 7.94 11.63 22.08
N HIS A 189 7.80 11.27 23.37
CA HIS A 189 8.89 11.22 24.38
C HIS A 189 9.29 12.54 25.07
N SER A 190 8.59 13.64 24.82
CA SER A 190 8.72 14.87 25.61
C SER A 190 7.38 15.28 26.21
N GLU A 191 7.21 15.12 27.52
CA GLU A 191 5.91 15.41 28.17
C GLU A 191 5.76 16.87 28.63
N ASN A 192 6.84 17.65 28.53
CA ASN A 192 6.92 19.00 29.10
C ASN A 192 6.52 20.12 28.13
N ASN A 193 5.97 19.80 26.95
CA ASN A 193 5.46 20.81 26.02
C ASN A 193 4.10 20.41 25.42
N ALA A 194 3.31 21.42 25.08
CA ALA A 194 1.93 21.23 24.63
C ALA A 194 1.81 20.36 23.37
N CYS A 195 2.70 20.54 22.38
CA CYS A 195 2.65 19.81 21.12
C CYS A 195 2.94 18.31 21.30
N ALA A 196 4.00 17.98 22.04
CA ALA A 196 4.38 16.58 22.27
C ALA A 196 3.38 15.86 23.19
N LEU A 197 2.83 16.56 24.20
CA LEU A 197 1.74 16.03 25.02
C LEU A 197 0.49 15.76 24.17
N GLN A 198 0.08 16.70 23.33
CA GLN A 198 -1.10 16.55 22.47
C GLN A 198 -0.92 15.40 21.47
N THR A 199 0.24 15.32 20.83
CA THR A 199 0.56 14.27 19.87
C THR A 199 0.56 12.89 20.52
N THR A 200 1.14 12.77 21.72
CA THR A 200 1.12 11.54 22.52
C THR A 200 -0.31 11.13 22.86
N LYS A 201 -1.16 12.07 23.29
CA LYS A 201 -2.58 11.80 23.58
C LYS A 201 -3.35 11.30 22.36
N PHE A 202 -3.16 11.91 21.18
CA PHE A 202 -3.82 11.43 19.96
C PHE A 202 -3.38 10.01 19.60
N ARG A 203 -2.09 9.73 19.73
CA ARG A 203 -1.53 8.41 19.40
C ARG A 203 -2.03 7.32 20.36
N GLU A 204 -1.90 7.52 21.67
CA GLU A 204 -2.34 6.52 22.65
C GLU A 204 -3.87 6.42 22.70
N GLY A 205 -4.60 7.52 22.45
CA GLY A 205 -6.05 7.48 22.24
C GLY A 205 -6.44 6.63 21.03
N SER A 206 -5.65 6.69 19.94
CA SER A 206 -5.86 5.83 18.77
C SER A 206 -5.59 4.36 19.09
N ARG A 207 -4.52 4.06 19.84
CA ARG A 207 -4.25 2.69 20.32
C ARG A 207 -5.40 2.15 21.18
N ALA A 208 -5.83 2.92 22.18
CA ALA A 208 -6.91 2.53 23.08
C ALA A 208 -8.23 2.29 22.33
N MET A 209 -8.54 3.13 21.34
CA MET A 209 -9.72 2.97 20.52
C MET A 209 -9.67 1.71 19.66
N ILE A 210 -8.53 1.40 19.05
CA ILE A 210 -8.36 0.17 18.27
C ILE A 210 -8.44 -1.05 19.19
N LYS A 211 -7.77 -1.04 20.36
CA LYS A 211 -7.87 -2.11 21.36
C LYS A 211 -9.33 -2.39 21.75
N ARG A 212 -10.10 -1.35 22.04
CA ARG A 212 -11.53 -1.48 22.35
C ARG A 212 -12.31 -2.08 21.18
N TYR A 213 -12.06 -1.60 19.96
CA TYR A 213 -12.74 -2.08 18.76
C TYR A 213 -12.50 -3.58 18.50
N VAL A 214 -11.26 -4.04 18.69
CA VAL A 214 -10.88 -5.43 18.44
C VAL A 214 -11.12 -6.36 19.63
N ASN A 215 -11.80 -5.88 20.68
CA ASN A 215 -12.02 -6.61 21.93
C ASN A 215 -10.70 -7.13 22.56
N ALA A 216 -9.66 -6.29 22.55
CA ALA A 216 -8.41 -6.55 23.25
C ALA A 216 -8.59 -6.35 24.76
N THR A 217 -7.89 -7.17 25.54
CA THR A 217 -7.88 -7.16 27.01
C THR A 217 -6.53 -6.67 27.54
N ASP A 218 -6.38 -6.60 28.86
CA ASP A 218 -5.10 -6.29 29.49
C ASP A 218 -4.02 -7.35 29.23
N ASP A 219 -4.39 -8.55 28.77
CA ASP A 219 -3.46 -9.60 28.35
C ASP A 219 -2.98 -9.44 26.90
N ASP A 220 -3.44 -8.40 26.20
CA ASP A 220 -3.13 -8.13 24.81
C ASP A 220 -2.29 -6.85 24.67
N VAL A 221 -1.34 -6.89 23.74
CA VAL A 221 -0.59 -5.73 23.27
C VAL A 221 -0.99 -5.42 21.85
N LEU A 222 -1.01 -4.14 21.51
CA LEU A 222 -1.17 -3.61 20.17
C LEU A 222 0.12 -2.90 19.83
N ILE A 223 0.79 -3.30 18.75
CA ILE A 223 2.02 -2.68 18.26
C ILE A 223 1.73 -2.12 16.87
N PHE A 224 1.97 -0.81 16.70
CA PHE A 224 2.04 -0.18 15.39
C PHE A 224 3.37 -0.57 14.74
N THR A 225 3.27 -1.25 13.61
CA THR A 225 4.44 -1.77 12.89
C THR A 225 4.71 -0.93 11.64
N GLY A 226 5.61 -1.40 10.77
CA GLY A 226 5.90 -0.75 9.49
C GLY A 226 4.76 -0.89 8.47
N SER A 227 5.10 -1.26 7.24
CA SER A 227 4.13 -1.30 6.14
C SER A 227 3.23 -2.55 6.18
N GLY A 228 1.99 -2.37 6.64
CA GLY A 228 0.92 -3.37 6.61
C GLY A 228 1.17 -4.64 7.43
N SER A 229 0.36 -5.68 7.20
CA SER A 229 0.45 -6.96 7.91
C SER A 229 1.79 -7.64 7.71
N THR A 230 2.48 -7.39 6.58
CA THR A 230 3.83 -7.92 6.34
C THR A 230 4.79 -7.52 7.46
N ALA A 231 4.79 -6.25 7.89
CA ALA A 231 5.65 -5.79 8.97
C ALA A 231 5.23 -6.38 10.32
N ALA A 232 3.92 -6.55 10.55
CA ALA A 232 3.37 -7.20 11.73
C ALA A 232 3.81 -8.67 11.86
N ILE A 233 3.74 -9.42 10.75
CA ILE A 233 4.14 -10.83 10.69
C ILE A 233 5.65 -10.97 10.93
N ASN A 234 6.48 -10.18 10.24
CA ASN A 234 7.93 -10.23 10.42
C ASN A 234 8.33 -9.90 11.88
N LYS A 235 7.69 -8.88 12.48
CA LYS A 235 7.92 -8.56 13.89
C LYS A 235 7.54 -9.74 14.80
N LEU A 236 6.40 -10.39 14.57
CA LEU A 236 6.04 -11.56 15.38
C LEU A 236 7.01 -12.73 15.19
N VAL A 237 7.45 -13.01 13.96
CA VAL A 237 8.47 -14.03 13.67
C VAL A 237 9.77 -13.77 14.44
N ASP A 238 10.20 -12.52 14.50
CA ASP A 238 11.39 -12.12 15.27
C ASP A 238 11.18 -12.23 16.79
N VAL A 239 9.99 -11.85 17.30
CA VAL A 239 9.59 -11.99 18.72
C VAL A 239 9.58 -13.46 19.16
N LEU A 240 9.15 -14.37 18.28
CA LEU A 240 9.12 -15.82 18.54
C LEU A 240 10.50 -16.48 18.45
N HIS A 241 11.55 -15.74 18.09
CA HIS A 241 12.92 -16.24 17.97
C HIS A 241 13.06 -17.46 17.04
N LEU A 242 12.24 -17.56 15.98
CA LEU A 242 12.25 -18.71 15.06
C LEU A 242 13.53 -18.86 14.24
N LYS A 243 14.42 -17.88 14.27
CA LYS A 243 15.77 -17.96 13.70
C LYS A 243 16.76 -18.71 14.60
N ASP A 244 16.43 -18.90 15.88
CA ASP A 244 17.19 -19.75 16.79
C ASP A 244 16.93 -21.23 16.46
N GLU A 245 18.01 -21.99 16.24
CA GLU A 245 17.96 -23.40 15.89
C GLU A 245 17.19 -24.25 16.91
N GLN A 246 17.32 -23.94 18.20
CA GLN A 246 16.67 -24.71 19.27
C GLN A 246 15.15 -24.55 19.21
N VAL A 247 14.67 -23.33 18.92
CA VAL A 247 13.25 -23.04 18.77
C VAL A 247 12.74 -23.61 17.45
N ARG A 248 13.47 -23.39 16.35
CA ARG A 248 13.10 -23.83 15.00
C ARG A 248 12.94 -25.35 14.89
N SER A 249 13.91 -26.09 15.40
CA SER A 249 13.93 -27.57 15.32
C SER A 249 12.78 -28.24 16.08
N THR A 250 12.22 -27.56 17.08
CA THR A 250 11.11 -28.03 17.91
C THR A 250 9.75 -27.46 17.49
N THR A 251 9.70 -26.63 16.44
CA THR A 251 8.47 -25.95 15.99
C THR A 251 8.00 -26.47 14.63
N VAL A 252 6.69 -26.49 14.42
CA VAL A 252 6.04 -26.68 13.11
C VAL A 252 5.04 -25.55 12.88
N VAL A 253 5.00 -25.02 11.66
CA VAL A 253 4.08 -23.97 11.25
C VAL A 253 3.09 -24.50 10.21
N PHE A 254 1.81 -24.33 10.46
CA PHE A 254 0.74 -24.63 9.51
C PHE A 254 0.27 -23.35 8.83
N ILE A 255 0.15 -23.40 7.49
CA ILE A 255 -0.42 -22.33 6.67
C ILE A 255 -1.64 -22.84 5.89
N SER A 256 -2.61 -21.99 5.60
CA SER A 256 -3.77 -22.38 4.79
C SER A 256 -3.42 -22.43 3.30
N THR A 257 -4.38 -22.91 2.50
CA THR A 257 -4.21 -22.99 1.05
C THR A 257 -4.15 -21.61 0.39
N PHE A 258 -4.89 -20.63 0.89
CA PHE A 258 -5.09 -19.33 0.21
C PHE A 258 -4.33 -18.16 0.86
N GLU A 259 -3.21 -18.46 1.53
CA GLU A 259 -2.35 -17.45 2.14
C GLU A 259 -1.74 -16.47 1.14
N HIS A 260 -1.66 -15.21 1.57
CA HIS A 260 -0.86 -14.18 0.91
C HIS A 260 0.63 -14.44 1.15
N HIS A 261 1.51 -14.04 0.21
CA HIS A 261 2.96 -14.23 0.34
C HIS A 261 3.53 -13.66 1.65
N SER A 262 2.97 -12.57 2.16
CA SER A 262 3.32 -11.98 3.46
C SER A 262 3.11 -12.93 4.64
N ASN A 263 2.21 -13.91 4.52
CA ASN A 263 1.96 -14.93 5.53
C ASN A 263 2.47 -16.33 5.10
N ILE A 264 3.38 -16.39 4.12
CA ILE A 264 4.06 -17.61 3.71
C ILE A 264 5.57 -17.44 3.86
N LEU A 265 6.12 -16.42 3.19
CA LEU A 265 7.57 -16.25 3.05
C LEU A 265 8.27 -15.98 4.38
N PRO A 266 7.79 -15.10 5.27
CA PRO A 266 8.48 -14.85 6.54
C PRO A 266 8.67 -16.12 7.37
N TRP A 267 7.69 -17.02 7.37
CA TRP A 267 7.79 -18.30 8.05
C TRP A 267 8.77 -19.24 7.35
N LYS A 268 8.66 -19.41 6.03
CA LYS A 268 9.56 -20.28 5.25
C LYS A 268 11.02 -19.87 5.34
N GLU A 269 11.32 -18.57 5.30
CA GLU A 269 12.69 -18.04 5.35
C GLU A 269 13.36 -18.20 6.72
N THR A 270 12.61 -18.55 7.78
CA THR A 270 13.23 -18.99 9.04
C THR A 270 13.85 -20.39 8.93
N GLY A 271 13.43 -21.18 7.94
CA GLY A 271 13.78 -22.60 7.81
C GLY A 271 12.97 -23.53 8.72
N VAL A 272 11.95 -23.02 9.44
CA VAL A 272 11.03 -23.88 10.20
C VAL A 272 10.27 -24.82 9.24
N GLU A 273 9.86 -25.98 9.74
CA GLU A 273 8.98 -26.87 8.97
C GLU A 273 7.63 -26.19 8.76
N VAL A 274 7.26 -25.97 7.49
CA VAL A 274 5.98 -25.35 7.10
C VAL A 274 5.12 -26.36 6.37
N ILE A 275 3.96 -26.67 6.94
CA ILE A 275 2.96 -27.58 6.37
C ILE A 275 1.79 -26.78 5.83
N ARG A 276 1.48 -26.97 4.55
CA ARG A 276 0.34 -26.34 3.89
C ARG A 276 -0.89 -27.24 3.97
N ILE A 277 -1.95 -26.73 4.58
CA ILE A 277 -3.25 -27.41 4.63
C ILE A 277 -3.93 -27.27 3.26
N PRO A 278 -4.47 -28.34 2.67
CA PRO A 278 -5.19 -28.29 1.39
C PRO A 278 -6.62 -27.72 1.57
N ASN A 279 -7.26 -27.43 0.44
CA ASN A 279 -8.68 -27.09 0.43
C ASN A 279 -9.53 -28.35 0.31
N ASN A 280 -10.68 -28.36 0.98
CA ASN A 280 -11.71 -29.37 0.81
C ASN A 280 -12.45 -29.19 -0.54
N LYS A 281 -13.50 -29.99 -0.76
CA LYS A 281 -14.27 -29.96 -2.01
C LYS A 281 -14.99 -28.63 -2.26
N LEU A 282 -15.38 -27.92 -1.20
CA LEU A 282 -16.03 -26.61 -1.23
C LEU A 282 -15.03 -25.45 -1.37
N GLY A 283 -13.73 -25.71 -1.46
CA GLY A 283 -12.71 -24.67 -1.56
C GLY A 283 -12.42 -23.96 -0.24
N LEU A 284 -12.85 -24.52 0.90
CA LEU A 284 -12.52 -24.09 2.26
C LEU A 284 -11.32 -24.88 2.79
N LEU A 285 -10.73 -24.43 3.89
CA LEU A 285 -9.70 -25.17 4.62
C LEU A 285 -10.17 -26.61 4.92
N ASP A 286 -9.32 -27.61 4.65
CA ASP A 286 -9.60 -29.00 5.01
C ASP A 286 -9.37 -29.23 6.52
N GLU A 287 -10.45 -29.14 7.29
CA GLU A 287 -10.44 -29.28 8.75
C GLU A 287 -10.07 -30.70 9.22
N ASP A 288 -10.50 -31.74 8.49
CA ASP A 288 -10.17 -33.12 8.82
C ASP A 288 -8.66 -33.35 8.64
N PHE A 289 -8.09 -32.84 7.55
CA PHE A 289 -6.65 -32.86 7.34
C PHE A 289 -5.93 -32.09 8.45
N LEU A 290 -6.37 -30.86 8.77
CA LEU A 290 -5.79 -30.05 9.83
C LEU A 290 -5.82 -30.80 11.17
N GLN A 291 -6.96 -31.34 11.59
CA GLN A 291 -7.10 -32.04 12.86
C GLN A 291 -6.17 -33.25 12.96
N ASN A 292 -6.05 -34.03 11.88
CA ASN A 292 -5.13 -35.16 11.83
C ASN A 292 -3.67 -34.73 11.96
N GLN A 293 -3.26 -33.65 11.28
CA GLN A 293 -1.91 -33.12 11.40
C GLN A 293 -1.63 -32.55 12.80
N LEU A 294 -2.57 -31.79 13.37
CA LEU A 294 -2.44 -31.27 14.74
C LEU A 294 -2.21 -32.40 15.74
N LYS A 295 -3.02 -33.46 15.66
CA LYS A 295 -2.87 -34.65 16.49
C LYS A 295 -1.52 -35.32 16.30
N TYR A 296 -1.11 -35.56 15.06
CA TYR A 296 0.16 -36.20 14.73
C TYR A 296 1.36 -35.42 15.30
N TYR A 297 1.43 -34.12 15.07
CA TYR A 297 2.55 -33.30 15.52
C TYR A 297 2.56 -33.08 17.04
N ARG A 298 1.41 -33.06 17.70
CA ARG A 298 1.33 -32.97 19.17
C ARG A 298 1.69 -34.29 19.84
N ASP A 299 1.06 -35.39 19.44
CA ASP A 299 1.09 -36.65 20.19
C ASP A 299 2.27 -37.54 19.78
N GLU A 300 2.60 -37.60 18.48
CA GLU A 300 3.64 -38.48 17.94
C GLU A 300 5.00 -37.78 17.80
N VAL A 301 5.02 -36.63 17.11
CA VAL A 301 6.27 -35.87 16.86
C VAL A 301 6.66 -34.99 18.05
N LYS A 302 5.68 -34.50 18.81
CA LYS A 302 5.81 -33.61 19.98
C LYS A 302 6.47 -32.26 19.68
N LYS A 303 6.03 -31.60 18.61
CA LYS A 303 6.47 -30.24 18.25
C LYS A 303 5.55 -29.17 18.85
N HIS A 304 6.10 -27.97 19.05
CA HIS A 304 5.33 -26.76 19.26
C HIS A 304 4.59 -26.40 17.97
N ILE A 305 3.28 -26.28 18.06
CA ILE A 305 2.40 -26.03 16.92
C ILE A 305 2.09 -24.55 16.80
N ILE A 306 2.31 -23.99 15.62
CA ILE A 306 1.84 -22.67 15.23
C ILE A 306 0.96 -22.82 14.00
N CYS A 307 -0.25 -22.29 14.04
CA CYS A 307 -1.12 -22.12 12.87
C CYS A 307 -1.17 -20.64 12.52
N THR A 308 -0.93 -20.28 11.26
CA THR A 308 -1.05 -18.90 10.78
C THR A 308 -1.89 -18.87 9.51
N PHE A 309 -3.12 -18.35 9.63
CA PHE A 309 -4.13 -18.42 8.59
C PHE A 309 -4.70 -17.04 8.27
N ASN A 310 -5.25 -16.85 7.08
CA ASN A 310 -5.98 -15.64 6.74
C ASN A 310 -7.48 -15.75 7.07
N ALA A 311 -8.08 -14.64 7.50
CA ALA A 311 -9.50 -14.58 7.82
C ALA A 311 -10.40 -14.50 6.57
N ALA A 312 -9.86 -13.98 5.46
CA ALA A 312 -10.51 -14.03 4.15
C ALA A 312 -9.47 -13.95 3.02
N SER A 313 -9.70 -14.68 1.94
CA SER A 313 -8.83 -14.68 0.77
C SER A 313 -8.81 -13.30 0.08
N ASN A 314 -7.61 -12.78 -0.21
CA ASN A 314 -7.47 -11.57 -1.04
C ASN A 314 -7.72 -11.85 -2.55
N VAL A 315 -7.84 -13.11 -2.95
CA VAL A 315 -8.12 -13.52 -4.33
C VAL A 315 -9.60 -13.77 -4.53
N THR A 316 -10.18 -14.63 -3.69
CA THR A 316 -11.57 -15.07 -3.84
C THR A 316 -12.50 -14.47 -2.80
N GLY A 317 -12.03 -13.70 -1.83
CA GLY A 317 -12.89 -13.20 -0.76
C GLY A 317 -13.45 -14.27 0.18
N ILE A 318 -13.23 -15.57 -0.08
CA ILE A 318 -13.74 -16.68 0.73
C ILE A 318 -13.31 -16.48 2.17
N ARG A 319 -14.26 -16.57 3.10
CA ARG A 319 -14.04 -16.37 4.53
C ARG A 319 -13.67 -17.68 5.22
N THR A 320 -12.82 -17.58 6.22
CA THR A 320 -12.52 -18.68 7.14
C THR A 320 -13.34 -18.51 8.42
N ASP A 321 -13.83 -19.60 9.01
CA ASP A 321 -14.44 -19.56 10.35
C ASP A 321 -13.33 -19.43 11.41
N VAL A 322 -12.95 -18.18 11.68
CA VAL A 322 -11.82 -17.84 12.54
C VAL A 322 -11.99 -18.33 13.97
N ASP A 323 -13.21 -18.35 14.50
CA ASP A 323 -13.50 -18.71 15.89
C ASP A 323 -13.45 -20.23 16.05
N HIS A 324 -14.12 -20.95 15.15
CA HIS A 324 -14.13 -22.41 15.14
C HIS A 324 -12.72 -23.00 14.96
N ILE A 325 -11.95 -22.49 14.00
CA ILE A 325 -10.58 -22.96 13.77
C ILE A 325 -9.65 -22.62 14.94
N SER A 326 -9.80 -21.44 15.56
CA SER A 326 -9.01 -21.09 16.76
C SER A 326 -9.27 -22.08 17.89
N LYS A 327 -10.55 -22.41 18.12
CA LYS A 327 -10.95 -23.41 19.11
C LYS A 327 -10.38 -24.79 18.82
N LEU A 328 -10.39 -25.22 17.55
CA LEU A 328 -9.81 -26.49 17.13
C LEU A 328 -8.31 -26.54 17.42
N VAL A 329 -7.55 -25.52 17.03
CA VAL A 329 -6.08 -25.48 17.23
C VAL A 329 -5.72 -25.50 18.72
N HIS A 330 -6.45 -24.75 19.55
CA HIS A 330 -6.22 -24.72 21.00
C HIS A 330 -6.48 -26.07 21.69
N GLN A 331 -7.35 -26.94 21.16
CA GLN A 331 -7.55 -28.29 21.71
C GLN A 331 -6.30 -29.17 21.60
N TYR A 332 -5.36 -28.80 20.73
CA TYR A 332 -4.09 -29.49 20.51
C TYR A 332 -2.89 -28.70 21.02
N ASP A 333 -3.11 -27.78 21.97
CA ASP A 333 -2.06 -26.97 22.61
C ASP A 333 -1.27 -26.09 21.63
N GLY A 334 -1.82 -25.82 20.44
CA GLY A 334 -1.21 -24.99 19.41
C GLY A 334 -1.51 -23.49 19.58
N LEU A 335 -0.68 -22.65 18.97
CA LEU A 335 -0.91 -21.22 18.83
C LEU A 335 -1.62 -20.91 17.51
N ILE A 336 -2.52 -19.92 17.50
CA ILE A 336 -3.24 -19.49 16.29
C ILE A 336 -3.09 -18.00 16.01
N PHE A 337 -2.56 -17.69 14.82
CA PHE A 337 -2.33 -16.33 14.31
C PHE A 337 -3.20 -16.07 13.08
N TRP A 338 -3.79 -14.88 12.99
CA TRP A 338 -4.71 -14.54 11.90
C TRP A 338 -4.28 -13.32 11.10
N ASP A 339 -4.12 -13.49 9.79
CA ASP A 339 -4.01 -12.38 8.84
C ASP A 339 -5.40 -11.86 8.45
N TYR A 340 -5.71 -10.66 8.94
CA TYR A 340 -6.93 -9.92 8.62
C TYR A 340 -6.70 -8.85 7.54
N ALA A 341 -5.58 -8.84 6.81
CA ALA A 341 -5.28 -7.78 5.85
C ALA A 341 -6.42 -7.51 4.87
N ALA A 342 -6.98 -8.55 4.23
CA ALA A 342 -8.10 -8.40 3.31
C ALA A 342 -9.47 -8.30 4.03
N ALA A 343 -9.57 -8.80 5.26
CA ALA A 343 -10.84 -9.01 5.95
C ALA A 343 -11.22 -7.85 6.89
N ALA A 344 -10.25 -7.26 7.59
CA ALA A 344 -10.46 -6.23 8.60
C ALA A 344 -11.30 -5.02 8.15
N PRO A 345 -11.25 -4.55 6.88
CA PRO A 345 -12.12 -3.47 6.43
C PRO A 345 -13.61 -3.82 6.44
N TYR A 346 -13.95 -5.11 6.41
CA TYR A 346 -15.31 -5.61 6.16
C TYR A 346 -15.89 -6.36 7.36
N ILE A 347 -15.14 -7.31 7.95
CA ILE A 347 -15.65 -8.19 9.02
C ILE A 347 -15.22 -7.70 10.40
N LYS A 348 -15.94 -8.14 11.45
CA LYS A 348 -15.52 -7.90 12.84
C LYS A 348 -14.16 -8.57 13.09
N VAL A 349 -13.26 -7.82 13.73
CA VAL A 349 -12.01 -8.38 14.27
C VAL A 349 -12.24 -8.54 15.76
N ASP A 350 -12.27 -9.78 16.26
CA ASP A 350 -12.51 -10.05 17.67
C ASP A 350 -11.36 -10.89 18.22
N MET A 351 -10.51 -10.27 19.04
CA MET A 351 -9.33 -10.91 19.63
C MET A 351 -9.72 -11.92 20.71
N ASN A 352 -10.85 -11.71 21.40
CA ASN A 352 -11.27 -12.47 22.59
C ASN A 352 -12.78 -12.77 22.62
N PRO A 353 -13.34 -13.46 21.61
CA PRO A 353 -14.78 -13.77 21.60
C PRO A 353 -15.18 -14.64 22.81
N SER A 354 -14.34 -15.60 23.19
CA SER A 354 -14.45 -16.38 24.41
C SER A 354 -13.09 -16.89 24.89
N LYS A 355 -13.10 -17.68 25.98
CA LYS A 355 -11.90 -18.31 26.56
C LYS A 355 -11.26 -19.37 25.66
N PHE A 356 -11.96 -19.90 24.65
CA PHE A 356 -11.50 -21.04 23.86
C PHE A 356 -11.18 -20.70 22.40
N ASP A 357 -11.74 -19.63 21.87
CA ASP A 357 -11.65 -19.18 20.47
C ASP A 357 -11.00 -17.78 20.36
N TYR A 358 -10.27 -17.37 21.40
CA TYR A 358 -9.38 -16.20 21.35
C TYR A 358 -8.29 -16.40 20.29
N LYS A 359 -7.65 -15.30 19.87
CA LYS A 359 -6.53 -15.36 18.91
C LYS A 359 -5.24 -15.11 19.68
N ASP A 360 -4.18 -15.86 19.39
CA ASP A 360 -2.88 -15.57 20.00
C ASP A 360 -2.24 -14.32 19.36
N ALA A 361 -2.45 -14.13 18.05
CA ALA A 361 -2.08 -12.91 17.34
C ALA A 361 -3.00 -12.59 16.15
N VAL A 362 -3.10 -11.31 15.81
CA VAL A 362 -3.85 -10.77 14.67
C VAL A 362 -2.99 -9.74 13.94
N PHE A 363 -2.94 -9.84 12.62
CA PHE A 363 -2.21 -8.91 11.72
C PHE A 363 -3.19 -8.08 10.89
N ILE A 364 -3.05 -6.76 10.90
CA ILE A 364 -3.93 -5.86 10.16
C ILE A 364 -3.13 -4.91 9.25
N SER A 365 -3.65 -4.75 8.03
CA SER A 365 -3.18 -3.80 7.03
C SER A 365 -4.14 -2.61 6.95
N THR A 366 -3.95 -1.60 7.79
CA THR A 366 -4.88 -0.48 7.93
C THR A 366 -5.02 0.35 6.64
N HIS A 367 -4.02 0.34 5.74
CA HIS A 367 -4.10 1.00 4.44
C HIS A 367 -5.19 0.44 3.52
N LYS A 368 -5.73 -0.76 3.80
CA LYS A 368 -6.82 -1.36 3.04
C LYS A 368 -8.21 -0.90 3.46
N PHE A 369 -8.32 -0.16 4.56
CA PHE A 369 -9.56 0.47 4.96
C PHE A 369 -9.81 1.73 4.13
N ILE A 370 -11.07 2.08 3.91
CA ILE A 370 -11.42 3.39 3.36
C ILE A 370 -10.95 4.50 4.33
N GLY A 371 -10.24 5.50 3.80
CA GLY A 371 -9.50 6.50 4.58
C GLY A 371 -8.12 6.05 5.10
N GLY A 372 -7.74 4.80 4.83
CA GLY A 372 -6.55 4.14 5.38
C GLY A 372 -5.17 4.46 4.78
N PRO A 373 -4.98 5.01 3.57
CA PRO A 373 -3.64 5.25 3.04
C PRO A 373 -2.68 5.95 4.02
N SER A 374 -1.39 5.59 3.98
CA SER A 374 -0.34 6.11 4.89
C SER A 374 -0.41 5.68 6.36
N THR A 375 -1.27 4.72 6.70
CA THR A 375 -1.34 4.11 8.05
C THR A 375 -0.32 2.96 8.22
N PRO A 376 0.11 2.67 9.46
CA PRO A 376 0.95 1.53 9.76
C PRO A 376 0.18 0.20 9.69
N GLY A 377 0.94 -0.89 9.61
CA GLY A 377 0.46 -2.21 9.99
C GLY A 377 0.20 -2.27 11.50
N ILE A 378 -0.68 -3.18 11.92
CA ILE A 378 -0.99 -3.40 13.33
C ILE A 378 -0.79 -4.87 13.66
N LEU A 379 -0.03 -5.14 14.72
CA LEU A 379 0.06 -6.44 15.38
C LEU A 379 -0.71 -6.34 16.69
N ILE A 380 -1.74 -7.16 16.87
CA ILE A 380 -2.36 -7.38 18.19
C ILE A 380 -1.97 -8.78 18.63
N ALA A 381 -1.40 -8.95 19.81
CA ALA A 381 -0.88 -10.23 20.25
C ALA A 381 -0.96 -10.41 21.76
N LYS A 382 -1.04 -11.66 22.21
CA LYS A 382 -1.01 -11.99 23.64
C LYS A 382 0.34 -11.63 24.24
N LYS A 383 0.34 -10.98 25.41
CA LYS A 383 1.55 -10.63 26.17
C LYS A 383 2.46 -11.83 26.42
N LYS A 384 1.88 -13.02 26.63
CA LYS A 384 2.61 -14.28 26.86
C LYS A 384 3.57 -14.66 25.73
N LEU A 385 3.39 -14.13 24.51
CA LEU A 385 4.28 -14.38 23.37
C LEU A 385 5.59 -13.57 23.44
N PHE A 386 5.64 -12.50 24.25
CA PHE A 386 6.77 -11.59 24.34
C PHE A 386 7.71 -11.98 25.48
N THR A 387 8.38 -13.12 25.34
CA THR A 387 9.37 -13.61 26.30
C THR A 387 10.76 -12.97 26.13
N ASN A 388 10.95 -12.20 25.07
CA ASN A 388 12.19 -11.53 24.74
C ASN A 388 12.51 -10.39 25.72
N GLN A 389 13.74 -10.32 26.20
CA GLN A 389 14.21 -9.18 27.01
C GLN A 389 14.72 -8.03 26.13
N VAL A 390 15.33 -8.37 25.00
CA VAL A 390 15.82 -7.43 23.98
C VAL A 390 14.74 -7.29 22.91
N PRO A 391 14.33 -6.07 22.54
CA PRO A 391 13.31 -5.88 21.51
C PRO A 391 13.73 -6.43 20.16
N SER A 392 12.75 -6.86 19.37
CA SER A 392 13.02 -7.33 18.00
C SER A 392 13.59 -6.23 17.08
N ALA A 393 13.35 -4.96 17.42
CA ALA A 393 13.96 -3.80 16.77
C ALA A 393 14.50 -2.81 17.82
N CYS A 394 15.80 -2.86 18.08
CA CYS A 394 16.48 -1.95 19.00
C CYS A 394 16.58 -0.52 18.43
N GLY A 395 16.31 0.48 19.26
CA GLY A 395 16.45 1.89 18.88
C GLY A 395 16.10 2.84 20.02
N GLY A 396 16.19 4.15 19.76
CA GLY A 396 15.69 5.17 20.69
C GLY A 396 14.21 4.96 21.01
N GLY A 397 13.76 5.30 22.21
CA GLY A 397 12.37 5.11 22.64
C GLY A 397 12.05 3.70 23.19
N THR A 398 12.92 2.70 23.01
CA THR A 398 12.73 1.33 23.54
C THR A 398 13.29 1.10 24.95
N VAL A 399 13.95 2.13 25.51
CA VAL A 399 14.79 2.03 26.71
C VAL A 399 14.29 2.96 27.81
N ASN A 400 14.41 2.50 29.06
CA ASN A 400 14.29 3.36 30.23
C ASN A 400 15.57 4.17 30.42
N PHE A 401 16.73 3.52 30.29
CA PHE A 401 18.02 4.16 30.49
C PHE A 401 19.15 3.43 29.76
N VAL A 402 20.13 4.18 29.24
CA VAL A 402 21.31 3.64 28.56
C VAL A 402 22.55 4.30 29.14
N THR A 403 23.48 3.48 29.64
CA THR A 403 24.82 3.90 30.03
C THR A 403 25.84 3.51 28.98
N ARG A 404 27.12 3.82 29.23
CA ARG A 404 28.21 3.40 28.35
C ARG A 404 28.37 1.87 28.29
N GLU A 405 27.91 1.14 29.31
CA GLU A 405 28.16 -0.29 29.49
C GLU A 405 26.88 -1.13 29.63
N HIS A 406 25.74 -0.50 29.93
CA HIS A 406 24.48 -1.19 30.24
C HIS A 406 23.30 -0.55 29.52
N VAL A 407 22.34 -1.40 29.10
CA VAL A 407 21.08 -1.00 28.49
C VAL A 407 19.93 -1.54 29.34
N GLU A 408 19.07 -0.64 29.82
CA GLU A 408 17.82 -1.00 30.48
C GLU A 408 16.66 -0.74 29.51
N TYR A 409 16.12 -1.82 28.95
CA TYR A 409 14.95 -1.74 28.07
C TYR A 409 13.66 -1.47 28.86
N ALA A 410 12.69 -0.82 28.21
CA ALA A 410 11.37 -0.59 28.78
C ALA A 410 10.69 -1.92 29.16
N THR A 411 9.99 -1.94 30.29
CA THR A 411 9.25 -3.12 30.75
C THR A 411 7.89 -3.24 30.07
N ASP A 412 7.29 -2.11 29.70
CA ASP A 412 6.08 -2.07 28.87
C ASP A 412 6.39 -2.57 27.45
N ILE A 413 5.69 -3.62 27.02
CA ILE A 413 5.95 -4.31 25.75
C ILE A 413 5.67 -3.40 24.55
N GLU A 414 4.61 -2.57 24.60
CA GLU A 414 4.24 -1.69 23.49
C GLU A 414 5.31 -0.63 23.25
N THR A 415 5.81 -0.04 24.34
CA THR A 415 6.94 0.90 24.30
C THR A 415 8.23 0.20 23.87
N ARG A 416 8.51 -0.99 24.41
CA ARG A 416 9.74 -1.75 24.13
C ARG A 416 9.83 -2.14 22.65
N GLU A 417 8.72 -2.55 22.04
CA GLU A 417 8.71 -3.07 20.66
C GLU A 417 8.50 -2.00 19.59
N GLU A 418 8.28 -0.73 19.92
CA GLU A 418 8.08 0.37 18.97
C GLU A 418 9.29 1.31 18.91
N GLY A 419 10.45 0.75 18.53
CA GLY A 419 11.70 1.51 18.49
C GLY A 419 11.80 2.55 17.37
N GLY A 420 12.45 3.65 17.70
CA GLY A 420 12.63 4.83 16.84
C GLY A 420 11.47 5.82 16.93
N THR A 421 11.48 6.84 16.08
CA THR A 421 10.34 7.75 15.93
C THR A 421 9.19 6.97 15.28
N PRO A 422 8.04 6.79 15.95
CA PRO A 422 6.93 6.02 15.37
C PRO A 422 6.27 6.76 14.21
N ASN A 423 5.51 6.03 13.38
CA ASN A 423 4.60 6.65 12.40
C ASN A 423 3.38 7.26 13.13
N ILE A 424 3.61 8.39 13.82
CA ILE A 424 2.64 9.09 14.66
C ILE A 424 1.38 9.44 13.86
N LEU A 425 1.53 10.13 12.74
CA LEU A 425 0.40 10.55 11.91
C LEU A 425 -0.37 9.35 11.37
N GLY A 426 0.34 8.29 10.98
CA GLY A 426 -0.28 7.04 10.56
C GLY A 426 -1.05 6.36 11.68
N ALA A 427 -0.54 6.33 12.92
CA ALA A 427 -1.24 5.76 14.07
C ALA A 427 -2.51 6.56 14.41
N ILE A 428 -2.45 7.88 14.34
CA ILE A 428 -3.62 8.76 14.52
C ILE A 428 -4.67 8.49 13.43
N ARG A 429 -4.24 8.43 12.16
CA ARG A 429 -5.12 8.09 11.04
C ARG A 429 -5.73 6.70 11.19
N ALA A 430 -4.97 5.72 11.67
CA ALA A 430 -5.47 4.38 11.95
C ALA A 430 -6.62 4.43 12.97
N GLY A 431 -6.46 5.18 14.06
CA GLY A 431 -7.54 5.43 15.01
C GLY A 431 -8.81 5.96 14.31
N LEU A 432 -8.69 7.07 13.58
CA LEU A 432 -9.84 7.70 12.90
C LEU A 432 -10.56 6.73 11.95
N VAL A 433 -9.81 5.89 11.24
CA VAL A 433 -10.34 4.91 10.29
C VAL A 433 -11.07 3.76 10.99
N PHE A 434 -10.53 3.25 12.09
CA PHE A 434 -11.21 2.26 12.93
C PHE A 434 -12.50 2.84 13.53
N HIS A 435 -12.47 4.10 13.96
CA HIS A 435 -13.65 4.80 14.46
C HIS A 435 -14.73 4.97 13.38
N LEU A 436 -14.33 5.31 12.15
CA LEU A 436 -15.26 5.40 11.01
C LEU A 436 -15.92 4.06 10.75
N LYS A 437 -15.15 2.97 10.70
CA LYS A 437 -15.70 1.62 10.51
C LYS A 437 -16.65 1.23 11.64
N GLU A 438 -16.28 1.50 12.89
CA GLU A 438 -17.14 1.29 14.05
C GLU A 438 -18.46 2.08 13.92
N SER A 439 -18.37 3.32 13.46
CA SER A 439 -19.54 4.19 13.25
C SER A 439 -20.46 3.69 12.14
N VAL A 440 -19.95 3.03 11.10
CA VAL A 440 -20.78 2.32 10.12
C VAL A 440 -21.43 1.07 10.74
N GLY A 441 -20.64 0.31 11.50
CA GLY A 441 -21.04 -0.94 12.14
C GLY A 441 -20.85 -2.15 11.23
N CYS A 442 -20.28 -3.24 11.77
CA CYS A 442 -20.01 -4.45 11.01
C CYS A 442 -21.27 -5.11 10.45
N ASP A 443 -22.38 -5.10 11.18
CA ASP A 443 -23.65 -5.70 10.73
C ASP A 443 -24.17 -5.00 9.47
N THR A 444 -24.03 -3.66 9.41
CA THR A 444 -24.39 -2.88 8.22
C THR A 444 -23.51 -3.26 7.03
N ILE A 445 -22.20 -3.40 7.25
CA ILE A 445 -21.24 -3.77 6.22
C ILE A 445 -21.53 -5.19 5.71
N GLU A 446 -21.71 -6.15 6.62
CA GLU A 446 -21.98 -7.55 6.28
C GLU A 446 -23.28 -7.71 5.49
N ALA A 447 -24.38 -7.08 5.93
CA ALA A 447 -25.64 -7.11 5.20
C ALA A 447 -25.52 -6.53 3.78
N ARG A 448 -24.71 -5.47 3.61
CA ARG A 448 -24.47 -4.87 2.29
C ARG A 448 -23.56 -5.73 1.43
N GLU A 449 -22.48 -6.28 1.97
CA GLU A 449 -21.59 -7.20 1.27
C GLU A 449 -22.34 -8.44 0.78
N ASP A 450 -23.18 -9.05 1.63
CA ASP A 450 -24.00 -10.21 1.26
C ASP A 450 -24.96 -9.89 0.10
N ALA A 451 -25.58 -8.71 0.12
CA ALA A 451 -26.43 -8.25 -0.97
C ALA A 451 -25.65 -8.08 -2.29
N LEU A 452 -24.44 -7.51 -2.23
CA LEU A 452 -23.56 -7.33 -3.40
C LEU A 452 -23.07 -8.67 -3.96
N VAL A 453 -22.65 -9.60 -3.10
CA VAL A 453 -22.23 -10.95 -3.50
C VAL A 453 -23.39 -11.73 -4.12
N SER A 454 -24.57 -11.65 -3.51
CA SER A 454 -25.78 -12.26 -4.06
C SER A 454 -26.14 -11.70 -5.43
N LYS A 455 -26.10 -10.37 -5.60
CA LYS A 455 -26.33 -9.69 -6.89
C LYS A 455 -25.34 -10.16 -7.96
N PHE A 456 -24.05 -10.22 -7.61
CA PHE A 456 -22.99 -10.68 -8.52
C PHE A 456 -23.21 -12.13 -9.00
N PHE A 457 -23.41 -13.08 -8.09
CA PHE A 457 -23.58 -14.49 -8.49
C PHE A 457 -24.91 -14.78 -9.17
N THR A 458 -25.98 -14.09 -8.78
CA THR A 458 -27.26 -14.20 -9.50
C THR A 458 -27.10 -13.84 -10.97
N ARG A 459 -26.24 -12.85 -11.27
CA ARG A 459 -25.96 -12.42 -12.64
C ARG A 459 -25.01 -13.36 -13.38
N PHE A 460 -23.92 -13.80 -12.73
CA PHE A 460 -22.78 -14.37 -13.44
C PHE A 460 -22.51 -15.86 -13.23
N ARG A 461 -23.15 -16.54 -12.26
CA ARG A 461 -22.82 -17.95 -11.95
C ARG A 461 -22.91 -18.88 -13.16
N ASN A 462 -23.85 -18.62 -14.08
CA ASN A 462 -24.08 -19.44 -15.27
C ASN A 462 -23.59 -18.79 -16.58
N HIS A 463 -22.73 -17.77 -16.49
CA HIS A 463 -22.24 -17.06 -17.67
C HIS A 463 -21.27 -17.93 -18.48
N GLN A 464 -21.52 -18.09 -19.78
CA GLN A 464 -20.83 -19.08 -20.63
C GLN A 464 -19.33 -18.80 -20.83
N THR A 465 -18.94 -17.53 -20.78
CA THR A 465 -17.55 -17.10 -21.03
C THR A 465 -16.87 -16.51 -19.80
N LEU A 466 -17.59 -16.24 -18.72
CA LEU A 466 -17.03 -15.58 -17.53
C LEU A 466 -16.84 -16.62 -16.44
N PHE A 467 -15.58 -16.94 -16.15
CA PHE A 467 -15.21 -17.97 -15.17
C PHE A 467 -14.79 -17.29 -13.88
N ILE A 468 -15.62 -17.42 -12.85
CA ILE A 468 -15.34 -16.88 -11.52
C ILE A 468 -14.46 -17.88 -10.76
N LEU A 469 -13.37 -17.39 -10.17
CA LEU A 469 -12.46 -18.21 -9.38
C LEU A 469 -12.93 -18.35 -7.93
N GLY A 470 -12.75 -19.55 -7.38
CA GLY A 470 -13.18 -19.93 -6.04
C GLY A 470 -14.65 -20.34 -5.98
N SER A 471 -15.05 -20.93 -4.86
CA SER A 471 -16.42 -21.39 -4.69
C SER A 471 -17.44 -20.25 -4.74
N SER A 472 -18.58 -20.56 -5.34
CA SER A 472 -19.72 -19.67 -5.47
C SER A 472 -20.78 -19.88 -4.37
N THR A 473 -20.62 -20.90 -3.52
CA THR A 473 -21.64 -21.33 -2.56
C THR A 473 -21.28 -21.06 -1.11
N VAL A 474 -20.02 -20.71 -0.83
CA VAL A 474 -19.52 -20.40 0.51
C VAL A 474 -19.54 -18.89 0.78
N SER A 475 -19.56 -18.52 2.07
CA SER A 475 -19.51 -17.11 2.49
C SER A 475 -18.21 -16.46 2.03
N ARG A 476 -18.32 -15.28 1.41
CA ARG A 476 -17.19 -14.51 0.89
C ARG A 476 -17.45 -13.02 0.97
N LEU A 477 -16.38 -12.24 0.98
CA LEU A 477 -16.40 -10.80 0.74
C LEU A 477 -16.71 -10.52 -0.74
N GLY A 478 -17.10 -9.28 -1.06
CA GLY A 478 -17.33 -8.78 -2.42
C GLY A 478 -16.08 -8.68 -3.30
N ILE A 479 -15.15 -9.63 -3.21
CA ILE A 479 -13.88 -9.73 -3.94
C ILE A 479 -14.01 -10.83 -4.98
N PHE A 480 -13.90 -10.46 -6.25
CA PHE A 480 -14.13 -11.37 -7.37
C PHE A 480 -12.91 -11.40 -8.28
N SER A 481 -12.33 -12.60 -8.42
CA SER A 481 -11.30 -12.90 -9.42
C SER A 481 -11.92 -13.72 -10.53
N PHE A 482 -11.60 -13.40 -11.78
CA PHE A 482 -12.25 -14.03 -12.94
C PHE A 482 -11.32 -14.15 -14.15
N LEU A 483 -11.72 -15.03 -15.07
CA LEU A 483 -11.15 -15.22 -16.40
C LEU A 483 -12.25 -15.05 -17.45
N ILE A 484 -11.88 -14.63 -18.66
CA ILE A 484 -12.79 -14.57 -19.80
C ILE A 484 -12.35 -15.58 -20.84
N TYR A 485 -13.19 -16.58 -21.09
CA TYR A 485 -12.97 -17.64 -22.05
C TYR A 485 -13.44 -17.23 -23.45
N VAL A 486 -12.67 -17.62 -24.46
CA VAL A 486 -12.92 -17.37 -25.88
C VAL A 486 -13.18 -18.73 -26.54
N PRO A 487 -14.46 -19.16 -26.67
CA PRO A 487 -14.79 -20.56 -26.96
C PRO A 487 -14.21 -21.11 -28.27
N PHE A 488 -14.19 -20.30 -29.31
CA PHE A 488 -13.70 -20.70 -30.63
C PHE A 488 -12.18 -20.93 -30.68
N PHE A 489 -11.41 -20.25 -29.82
CA PHE A 489 -9.99 -20.52 -29.65
C PHE A 489 -9.70 -21.50 -28.52
N GLN A 490 -10.72 -21.86 -27.73
CA GLN A 490 -10.57 -22.63 -26.51
C GLN A 490 -9.49 -22.06 -25.58
N LYS A 491 -9.32 -20.74 -25.55
CA LYS A 491 -8.30 -20.00 -24.78
C LYS A 491 -8.96 -18.86 -24.00
N TYR A 492 -8.19 -18.15 -23.18
CA TYR A 492 -8.70 -17.01 -22.42
C TYR A 492 -8.24 -15.67 -23.00
N LEU A 493 -8.89 -14.58 -22.62
CA LEU A 493 -8.32 -13.24 -22.72
C LEU A 493 -7.21 -13.09 -21.67
N HIS A 494 -6.10 -12.46 -22.05
CA HIS A 494 -5.02 -12.18 -21.11
C HIS A 494 -5.50 -11.19 -20.03
N HIS A 495 -5.20 -11.45 -18.76
CA HIS A 495 -5.72 -10.65 -17.64
C HIS A 495 -5.33 -9.15 -17.72
N ASN A 496 -4.11 -8.84 -18.18
CA ASN A 496 -3.70 -7.44 -18.37
C ASN A 496 -4.50 -6.75 -19.49
N PHE A 497 -4.90 -7.49 -20.53
CA PHE A 497 -5.74 -6.94 -21.59
C PHE A 497 -7.15 -6.61 -21.07
N ILE A 498 -7.74 -7.51 -20.27
CA ILE A 498 -9.03 -7.26 -19.61
C ILE A 498 -8.95 -6.00 -18.73
N CYS A 499 -7.87 -5.84 -17.96
CA CYS A 499 -7.63 -4.68 -17.11
C CYS A 499 -7.58 -3.38 -17.94
N VAL A 500 -6.82 -3.38 -19.03
CA VAL A 500 -6.73 -2.22 -19.94
C VAL A 500 -8.07 -1.91 -20.59
N LEU A 501 -8.87 -2.91 -20.99
CA LEU A 501 -10.21 -2.66 -21.53
C LEU A 501 -11.16 -2.02 -20.50
N LEU A 502 -11.16 -2.51 -19.25
CA LEU A 502 -11.97 -1.92 -18.18
C LEU A 502 -11.58 -0.46 -17.91
N ASN A 503 -10.28 -0.17 -17.92
CA ASN A 503 -9.74 1.17 -17.78
C ASN A 503 -10.14 2.07 -18.96
N ASP A 504 -9.80 1.66 -20.18
CA ASP A 504 -9.88 2.51 -21.36
C ASP A 504 -11.32 2.75 -21.81
N LEU A 505 -12.18 1.73 -21.77
CA LEU A 505 -13.56 1.86 -22.23
C LEU A 505 -14.47 2.48 -21.17
N PHE A 506 -14.22 2.18 -19.89
CA PHE A 506 -15.19 2.42 -18.82
C PHE A 506 -14.65 3.23 -17.65
N GLY A 507 -13.35 3.52 -17.59
CA GLY A 507 -12.71 4.20 -16.46
C GLY A 507 -12.56 3.34 -15.20
N ILE A 508 -12.87 2.04 -15.28
CA ILE A 508 -12.89 1.14 -14.13
C ILE A 508 -11.49 0.62 -13.84
N GLN A 509 -10.98 0.98 -12.66
CA GLN A 509 -9.65 0.62 -12.17
C GLN A 509 -9.72 -0.71 -11.43
N VAL A 510 -9.21 -1.76 -12.06
CA VAL A 510 -9.10 -3.11 -11.49
C VAL A 510 -7.64 -3.55 -11.39
N ARG A 511 -7.40 -4.75 -10.87
CA ARG A 511 -6.06 -5.34 -10.79
C ARG A 511 -5.97 -6.63 -11.59
N SER A 512 -4.80 -6.89 -12.16
CA SER A 512 -4.50 -8.12 -12.89
C SER A 512 -3.20 -8.78 -12.40
N GLY A 513 -3.08 -10.10 -12.57
CA GLY A 513 -1.90 -10.91 -12.21
C GLY A 513 -2.18 -11.93 -11.11
N CYS A 514 -1.14 -12.35 -10.38
CA CYS A 514 -1.24 -13.43 -9.38
C CYS A 514 -1.54 -12.94 -7.94
N SER A 515 -1.83 -11.65 -7.76
CA SER A 515 -2.23 -11.00 -6.50
C SER A 515 -1.44 -11.40 -5.22
N CYS A 516 -0.14 -11.68 -5.36
CA CYS A 516 0.72 -12.13 -4.26
C CYS A 516 0.21 -13.36 -3.50
N ALA A 517 -0.47 -14.28 -4.20
CA ALA A 517 -0.98 -15.54 -3.66
C ALA A 517 -0.68 -16.71 -4.63
N GLY A 518 0.54 -16.73 -5.18
CA GLY A 518 0.97 -17.60 -6.28
C GLY A 518 0.54 -19.07 -6.12
N PRO A 519 0.85 -19.75 -5.01
CA PRO A 519 0.44 -21.14 -4.80
C PRO A 519 -1.08 -21.35 -4.91
N TYR A 520 -1.88 -20.44 -4.38
CA TYR A 520 -3.35 -20.53 -4.49
C TYR A 520 -3.84 -20.28 -5.90
N VAL A 521 -3.19 -19.37 -6.64
CA VAL A 521 -3.49 -19.15 -8.07
C VAL A 521 -3.26 -20.42 -8.87
N LEU A 522 -2.17 -21.15 -8.61
CA LEU A 522 -1.88 -22.43 -9.26
C LEU A 522 -3.00 -23.44 -8.99
N ASP A 523 -3.47 -23.56 -7.75
CA ASP A 523 -4.59 -24.45 -7.40
C ASP A 523 -5.90 -24.05 -8.12
N LEU A 524 -6.22 -22.75 -8.16
CA LEU A 524 -7.44 -22.24 -8.81
C LEU A 524 -7.42 -22.44 -10.33
N LEU A 525 -6.26 -22.29 -10.95
CA LEU A 525 -6.04 -22.49 -12.38
C LEU A 525 -5.77 -23.96 -12.75
N ASN A 526 -5.69 -24.86 -11.76
CA ASN A 526 -5.36 -26.26 -11.92
C ASN A 526 -4.00 -26.48 -12.64
N ILE A 527 -3.01 -25.67 -12.26
CA ILE A 527 -1.63 -25.73 -12.78
C ILE A 527 -0.80 -26.53 -11.79
N ASN A 528 -0.31 -27.70 -12.22
CA ASN A 528 0.58 -28.54 -11.42
C ASN A 528 2.02 -28.01 -11.40
N ASP A 529 2.86 -28.56 -10.53
CA ASP A 529 4.25 -28.12 -10.35
C ASP A 529 5.09 -28.23 -11.63
N GLN A 530 4.84 -29.23 -12.48
CA GLN A 530 5.55 -29.37 -13.75
C GLN A 530 5.26 -28.19 -14.69
N ALA A 531 3.99 -27.83 -14.84
CA ALA A 531 3.57 -26.68 -15.63
C ALA A 531 4.02 -25.35 -14.99
N ALA A 532 3.95 -25.23 -13.66
CA ALA A 532 4.42 -24.05 -12.94
C ALA A 532 5.94 -23.81 -13.13
N ASN A 533 6.74 -24.88 -13.13
CA ASN A 533 8.17 -24.81 -13.43
C ASN A 533 8.41 -24.31 -14.85
N ILE A 534 7.63 -24.76 -15.83
CA ILE A 534 7.71 -24.28 -17.21
C ILE A 534 7.38 -22.78 -17.29
N TYR A 535 6.31 -22.31 -16.65
CA TYR A 535 6.01 -20.87 -16.60
C TYR A 535 7.15 -20.06 -15.95
N THR A 536 7.76 -20.58 -14.90
CA THR A 536 8.90 -19.93 -14.23
C THR A 536 10.08 -19.73 -15.18
N ARG A 537 10.32 -20.66 -16.13
CA ARG A 537 11.36 -20.52 -17.16
C ARG A 537 11.16 -19.30 -18.06
N PHE A 538 9.91 -18.87 -18.31
CA PHE A 538 9.63 -17.69 -19.13
C PHE A 538 9.75 -16.37 -18.35
N ILE A 539 9.53 -16.40 -17.03
CA ILE A 539 9.41 -15.21 -16.19
C ILE A 539 10.76 -14.82 -15.54
N THR A 540 11.65 -15.80 -15.35
CA THR A 540 12.94 -15.59 -14.67
C THR A 540 13.88 -14.70 -15.48
N VAL A 541 14.54 -13.76 -14.79
CA VAL A 541 15.43 -12.73 -15.38
C VAL A 541 16.90 -13.16 -15.36
N ASP A 542 17.26 -14.22 -14.63
CA ASP A 542 18.65 -14.66 -14.54
C ASP A 542 19.13 -15.28 -15.86
N GLU A 543 19.84 -14.48 -16.64
CA GLU A 543 20.46 -14.88 -17.92
C GLU A 543 21.51 -15.98 -17.73
N ASN A 544 22.17 -16.06 -16.57
CA ASN A 544 23.17 -17.10 -16.27
C ASN A 544 22.53 -18.45 -15.94
N ALA A 545 21.27 -18.46 -15.48
CA ALA A 545 20.51 -19.67 -15.23
C ALA A 545 19.87 -20.26 -16.50
N ARG A 546 19.90 -19.53 -17.63
CA ARG A 546 19.26 -19.93 -18.90
C ARG A 546 20.27 -20.50 -19.88
N SER A 547 20.39 -21.84 -19.90
CA SER A 547 21.19 -22.55 -20.90
C SER A 547 20.49 -22.69 -22.27
N ASP A 548 19.22 -22.28 -22.39
CA ASP A 548 18.36 -22.50 -23.56
C ASP A 548 18.23 -21.27 -24.49
N GLY A 549 18.72 -20.10 -24.09
CA GLY A 549 18.73 -18.88 -24.93
C GLY A 549 17.35 -18.25 -25.16
N ILE A 550 16.30 -18.66 -24.44
CA ILE A 550 14.95 -18.10 -24.57
C ILE A 550 14.89 -16.75 -23.85
N PRO A 551 14.38 -15.65 -24.45
CA PRO A 551 14.25 -14.36 -23.77
C PRO A 551 13.16 -14.40 -22.69
N LYS A 552 13.15 -13.40 -21.79
CA LYS A 552 12.07 -13.25 -20.80
C LYS A 552 10.76 -12.94 -21.54
N ILE A 553 9.69 -13.65 -21.20
CA ILE A 553 8.34 -13.43 -21.73
C ILE A 553 7.38 -13.34 -20.54
N GLU A 554 7.29 -12.16 -19.92
CA GLU A 554 6.37 -11.91 -18.79
C GLU A 554 4.91 -12.20 -19.19
N LEU A 555 4.56 -12.05 -20.46
CA LEU A 555 3.23 -12.33 -21.00
C LEU A 555 2.79 -13.79 -20.79
N MET A 556 3.72 -14.73 -20.59
CA MET A 556 3.40 -16.14 -20.32
C MET A 556 2.87 -16.37 -18.90
N LYS A 557 3.04 -15.40 -17.99
CA LYS A 557 2.69 -15.54 -16.58
C LYS A 557 1.19 -15.78 -16.39
N PRO A 558 0.79 -16.91 -15.79
CA PRO A 558 -0.61 -17.16 -15.48
C PRO A 558 -1.15 -16.14 -14.46
N GLY A 559 -2.43 -15.80 -14.59
CA GLY A 559 -3.08 -14.88 -13.66
C GLY A 559 -4.54 -14.69 -13.98
N PHE A 560 -5.16 -13.74 -13.28
CA PHE A 560 -6.58 -13.40 -13.41
C PHE A 560 -6.78 -11.90 -13.32
N THR A 561 -7.99 -11.44 -13.64
CA THR A 561 -8.44 -10.08 -13.33
C THR A 561 -9.25 -10.11 -12.05
N ARG A 562 -9.04 -9.13 -11.16
CA ARG A 562 -9.73 -9.01 -9.88
C ARG A 562 -10.27 -7.61 -9.69
N PHE A 563 -11.48 -7.55 -9.20
CA PHE A 563 -12.10 -6.34 -8.69
C PHE A 563 -12.82 -6.63 -7.38
N ASN A 564 -13.23 -5.58 -6.66
CA ASN A 564 -14.15 -5.71 -5.55
C ASN A 564 -15.31 -4.72 -5.68
N LEU A 565 -16.46 -5.12 -5.17
CA LEU A 565 -17.59 -4.22 -4.92
C LEU A 565 -17.46 -3.73 -3.47
N SER A 566 -17.61 -2.43 -3.26
CA SER A 566 -17.44 -1.82 -1.93
C SER A 566 -18.80 -1.57 -1.28
N TYR A 567 -18.94 -1.88 0.01
CA TYR A 567 -20.19 -1.65 0.74
C TYR A 567 -20.70 -0.20 0.75
N PHE A 568 -19.82 0.79 0.56
CA PHE A 568 -20.20 2.21 0.47
C PHE A 568 -20.55 2.67 -0.95
N ALA A 569 -20.28 1.86 -1.98
CA ALA A 569 -20.59 2.21 -3.36
C ALA A 569 -22.11 2.26 -3.60
N SER A 570 -22.54 3.22 -4.44
CA SER A 570 -23.92 3.36 -4.84
C SER A 570 -24.37 2.17 -5.70
N ASP A 571 -25.68 1.92 -5.77
CA ASP A 571 -26.21 0.81 -6.59
C ASP A 571 -25.95 1.06 -8.09
N GLU A 572 -25.97 2.32 -8.52
CA GLU A 572 -25.66 2.74 -9.88
C GLU A 572 -24.21 2.46 -10.27
N GLU A 573 -23.24 2.79 -9.39
CA GLU A 573 -21.82 2.49 -9.61
C GLU A 573 -21.59 0.97 -9.66
N VAL A 574 -22.24 0.22 -8.77
CA VAL A 574 -22.21 -1.25 -8.77
C VAL A 574 -22.76 -1.80 -10.09
N ASP A 575 -23.94 -1.34 -10.54
CA ASP A 575 -24.54 -1.81 -11.79
C ASP A 575 -23.69 -1.45 -13.01
N TYR A 576 -23.08 -0.26 -13.03
CA TYR A 576 -22.15 0.14 -14.08
C TYR A 576 -20.95 -0.81 -14.17
N ILE A 577 -20.32 -1.13 -13.02
CA ILE A 577 -19.21 -2.10 -12.97
C ILE A 577 -19.64 -3.47 -13.49
N LEU A 578 -20.80 -3.99 -13.04
CA LEU A 578 -21.31 -5.28 -13.48
C LEU A 578 -21.62 -5.30 -14.99
N ASN A 579 -22.25 -4.25 -15.51
CA ASN A 579 -22.55 -4.14 -16.94
C ASN A 579 -21.27 -4.09 -17.78
N ALA A 580 -20.23 -3.38 -17.33
CA ALA A 580 -18.93 -3.32 -18.02
C ALA A 580 -18.22 -4.69 -18.03
N VAL A 581 -18.23 -5.41 -16.90
CA VAL A 581 -17.67 -6.77 -16.82
C VAL A 581 -18.41 -7.73 -17.76
N GLU A 582 -19.74 -7.67 -17.79
CA GLU A 582 -20.57 -8.47 -18.70
C GLU A 582 -20.28 -8.15 -20.17
N PHE A 583 -20.15 -6.86 -20.50
CA PHE A 583 -19.78 -6.44 -21.85
C PHE A 583 -18.44 -7.05 -22.28
N ILE A 584 -17.41 -6.94 -21.45
CA ILE A 584 -16.07 -7.49 -21.81
C ILE A 584 -16.12 -9.02 -21.89
N ALA A 585 -16.89 -9.68 -21.02
CA ALA A 585 -17.07 -11.13 -21.09
C ALA A 585 -17.69 -11.59 -22.43
N ASN A 586 -18.60 -10.80 -23.01
CA ASN A 586 -19.28 -11.14 -24.26
C ASN A 586 -18.51 -10.66 -25.51
N ASP A 587 -18.00 -9.43 -25.48
CA ASP A 587 -17.52 -8.71 -26.65
C ASP A 587 -16.07 -8.22 -26.52
N GLY A 588 -15.43 -8.35 -25.37
CA GLY A 588 -14.07 -7.82 -25.12
C GLY A 588 -13.02 -8.40 -26.07
N TRP A 589 -13.17 -9.65 -26.50
CA TRP A 589 -12.28 -10.27 -27.49
C TRP A 589 -12.28 -9.53 -28.84
N LYS A 590 -13.36 -8.83 -29.18
CA LYS A 590 -13.45 -8.07 -30.44
C LYS A 590 -12.47 -6.91 -30.46
N PHE A 591 -12.10 -6.35 -29.31
CA PHE A 591 -11.19 -5.21 -29.20
C PHE A 591 -9.72 -5.60 -29.32
N LEU A 592 -9.38 -6.88 -29.20
CA LEU A 592 -7.98 -7.35 -29.20
C LEU A 592 -7.16 -6.84 -30.41
N PRO A 593 -7.68 -6.77 -31.65
CA PRO A 593 -6.99 -6.20 -32.81
C PRO A 593 -6.56 -4.73 -32.64
N LEU A 594 -7.28 -3.96 -31.82
CA LEU A 594 -7.02 -2.53 -31.62
C LEU A 594 -5.93 -2.26 -30.58
N TYR A 595 -5.44 -3.30 -29.93
CA TYR A 595 -4.39 -3.24 -28.93
C TYR A 595 -3.16 -4.02 -29.37
N THR A 596 -2.02 -3.64 -28.82
CA THR A 596 -0.77 -4.38 -28.92
C THR A 596 -0.17 -4.57 -27.53
N TYR A 597 0.89 -5.38 -27.43
CA TYR A 597 1.54 -5.70 -26.18
C TYR A 597 3.06 -5.79 -26.32
N ASP A 598 3.75 -5.61 -25.22
CA ASP A 598 5.17 -5.96 -25.07
C ASP A 598 5.31 -7.32 -24.37
N PRO A 599 5.87 -8.35 -25.02
CA PRO A 599 6.06 -9.68 -24.44
C PRO A 599 6.91 -9.69 -23.16
N GLN A 600 7.89 -8.78 -23.03
CA GLN A 600 8.86 -8.78 -21.92
C GLN A 600 8.31 -8.15 -20.65
N THR A 601 7.39 -7.19 -20.80
CA THR A 601 6.76 -6.45 -19.69
C THR A 601 5.30 -6.86 -19.46
N ALA A 602 4.68 -7.54 -20.42
CA ALA A 602 3.25 -7.87 -20.46
C ALA A 602 2.33 -6.63 -20.41
N VAL A 603 2.85 -5.45 -20.76
CA VAL A 603 2.08 -4.20 -20.83
C VAL A 603 1.31 -4.18 -22.15
N TRP A 604 0.03 -3.83 -22.07
CA TRP A 604 -0.87 -3.67 -23.22
C TRP A 604 -1.15 -2.20 -23.45
N HIS A 605 -1.27 -1.79 -24.70
CA HIS A 605 -1.57 -0.40 -25.07
C HIS A 605 -2.37 -0.37 -26.37
N SER A 606 -3.24 0.64 -26.48
CA SER A 606 -4.01 0.87 -27.71
C SER A 606 -3.07 1.22 -28.86
N ARG A 607 -3.37 0.73 -30.06
CA ARG A 607 -2.66 1.11 -31.30
C ARG A 607 -2.96 2.55 -31.74
N THR A 608 -4.03 3.14 -31.21
CA THR A 608 -4.51 4.46 -31.61
C THR A 608 -3.94 5.59 -30.75
N MET A 609 -3.44 5.28 -29.55
CA MET A 609 -2.72 6.25 -28.73
C MET A 609 -1.20 6.08 -28.91
N SER A 610 -0.51 7.18 -29.24
CA SER A 610 0.94 7.20 -29.18
C SER A 610 1.42 7.07 -27.73
N SER A 611 2.56 6.41 -27.51
CA SER A 611 3.19 6.27 -26.18
C SER A 611 3.52 7.62 -25.53
N GLN A 612 3.80 8.66 -26.34
CA GLN A 612 4.02 10.04 -25.88
C GLN A 612 2.77 10.66 -25.25
N ASN A 613 1.57 10.37 -25.78
CA ASN A 613 0.31 10.88 -25.25
C ASN A 613 -0.11 10.21 -23.93
N GLN A 614 0.41 9.01 -23.63
CA GLN A 614 0.18 8.36 -22.33
C GLN A 614 1.06 8.96 -21.23
N SER A 615 2.34 9.25 -21.49
CA SER A 615 3.24 9.82 -20.48
C SER A 615 2.89 11.26 -20.07
N SER A 616 2.28 12.03 -20.96
CA SER A 616 1.93 13.43 -20.73
C SER A 616 0.69 13.65 -19.86
N GLN A 617 -0.03 12.60 -19.48
CA GLN A 617 -1.18 12.70 -18.55
C GLN A 617 -0.78 12.49 -17.09
N TYR A 618 0.42 11.98 -16.82
CA TYR A 618 0.85 11.63 -15.47
C TYR A 618 1.78 12.70 -14.89
N HIS A 619 1.46 13.10 -13.66
CA HIS A 619 2.26 14.03 -12.87
C HIS A 619 3.57 13.37 -12.39
N SER A 620 4.66 14.14 -12.34
CA SER A 620 5.96 13.67 -11.85
C SER A 620 6.49 14.56 -10.74
N LEU A 621 7.02 13.97 -9.67
CA LEU A 621 7.66 14.72 -8.58
C LEU A 621 8.85 15.55 -9.06
N GLN A 622 9.47 15.17 -10.18
CA GLN A 622 10.57 15.94 -10.79
C GLN A 622 10.10 17.27 -11.40
N MET A 623 8.79 17.43 -11.62
CA MET A 623 8.18 18.66 -12.14
C MET A 623 7.84 19.67 -11.04
N ILE A 624 7.91 19.27 -9.77
CA ILE A 624 7.68 20.18 -8.64
C ILE A 624 8.85 21.17 -8.57
N THR A 625 8.54 22.46 -8.60
CA THR A 625 9.50 23.56 -8.48
C THR A 625 9.10 24.53 -7.38
N TYR A 626 10.11 25.19 -6.83
CA TYR A 626 9.99 26.28 -5.85
C TYR A 626 10.59 27.58 -6.38
N ALA A 627 10.81 27.68 -7.70
CA ALA A 627 11.52 28.80 -8.33
C ALA A 627 10.86 30.16 -8.03
N ASN A 628 9.54 30.18 -7.82
CA ASN A 628 8.76 31.39 -7.53
C ASN A 628 8.50 31.59 -6.02
N GLY A 629 9.11 30.78 -5.14
CA GLY A 629 8.87 30.82 -3.69
C GLY A 629 7.60 30.08 -3.23
N THR A 630 6.83 29.53 -4.16
CA THR A 630 5.63 28.69 -3.97
C THR A 630 5.88 27.30 -4.54
N MET A 631 5.19 26.28 -4.00
CA MET A 631 5.20 24.95 -4.61
C MET A 631 4.33 24.97 -5.87
N GLU A 632 4.96 24.79 -7.03
CA GLU A 632 4.29 24.78 -8.33
C GLU A 632 4.71 23.54 -9.11
N GLU A 633 3.84 23.08 -10.01
CA GLU A 633 4.19 22.04 -10.96
C GLU A 633 4.52 22.67 -12.32
N ASN A 634 5.68 22.34 -12.86
CA ASN A 634 6.15 22.89 -14.13
C ASN A 634 5.49 22.17 -15.32
N ILE A 635 4.25 22.53 -15.61
CA ILE A 635 3.41 21.93 -16.68
C ILE A 635 3.94 22.28 -18.10
N ARG A 636 4.90 23.22 -18.24
CA ARG A 636 5.39 23.69 -19.55
C ARG A 636 6.09 22.63 -20.40
N GLN A 637 6.53 21.51 -19.83
CA GLN A 637 7.06 20.39 -20.64
C GLN A 637 5.98 19.54 -21.30
N GLN A 638 4.75 19.49 -20.77
CA GLN A 638 3.66 18.71 -21.38
C GLN A 638 3.01 19.44 -22.58
N GLN A 639 2.80 20.76 -22.49
CA GLN A 639 2.05 21.50 -23.52
C GLN A 639 2.78 21.64 -24.87
N ASN A 640 4.12 21.65 -24.89
CA ASN A 640 4.88 21.79 -26.15
C ASN A 640 4.88 20.50 -27.01
N GLU A 641 4.53 19.33 -26.45
CA GLU A 641 4.42 18.08 -27.21
C GLU A 641 2.98 17.75 -27.61
N LEU A 642 1.97 18.29 -26.91
CA LEU A 642 0.55 18.09 -27.18
C LEU A 642 0.08 18.65 -28.54
N PHE A 643 0.73 19.69 -29.07
CA PHE A 643 0.28 20.40 -30.28
C PHE A 643 0.71 19.79 -31.63
N ASN A 644 1.36 18.62 -31.64
CA ASN A 644 1.85 18.00 -32.89
C ASN A 644 1.33 16.57 -33.18
N SER A 645 0.24 16.13 -32.55
CA SER A 645 -0.34 14.81 -32.85
C SER A 645 -1.56 14.92 -33.79
N ASN A 646 -1.33 14.77 -35.09
CA ASN A 646 -2.35 14.31 -36.05
C ASN A 646 -2.55 12.79 -35.87
N ALA A 647 -2.92 12.36 -34.66
CA ALA A 647 -3.33 10.97 -34.47
C ALA A 647 -4.67 10.77 -35.20
N PRO A 648 -4.85 9.70 -35.99
CA PRO A 648 -6.15 9.37 -36.53
C PRO A 648 -7.08 9.10 -35.34
N HIS A 649 -7.89 10.10 -34.99
CA HIS A 649 -9.08 9.87 -34.20
C HIS A 649 -9.85 8.79 -34.96
N LEU A 650 -9.98 7.61 -34.37
CA LEU A 650 -11.08 6.73 -34.72
C LEU A 650 -12.34 7.47 -34.30
N ILE A 651 -12.79 8.38 -35.15
CA ILE A 651 -14.06 9.10 -35.04
C ILE A 651 -15.13 8.06 -35.36
N ILE A 652 -15.41 7.20 -34.40
CA ILE A 652 -16.80 6.91 -34.13
C ILE A 652 -17.20 8.07 -33.23
N ASN A 653 -17.93 9.04 -33.76
CA ASN A 653 -18.51 10.10 -32.94
C ASN A 653 -19.21 9.40 -31.76
N PRO A 654 -18.85 9.68 -30.49
CA PRO A 654 -19.56 9.11 -29.36
C PRO A 654 -21.02 9.54 -29.51
N SER A 655 -21.86 8.59 -29.87
CA SER A 655 -23.27 8.82 -30.16
C SER A 655 -24.12 8.82 -28.88
N SER A 656 -23.51 8.49 -27.74
CA SER A 656 -24.17 8.38 -26.44
C SER A 656 -23.30 8.94 -25.31
N ASP A 657 -23.93 9.62 -24.35
CA ASP A 657 -23.33 10.00 -23.05
C ASP A 657 -23.06 8.78 -22.14
N ASP A 658 -23.44 7.57 -22.57
CA ASP A 658 -23.24 6.30 -21.87
C ASP A 658 -22.07 5.51 -22.49
N PRO A 659 -20.96 5.32 -21.76
CA PRO A 659 -19.81 4.53 -22.21
C PRO A 659 -20.14 3.08 -22.59
N ILE A 660 -21.20 2.49 -22.02
CA ILE A 660 -21.59 1.10 -22.30
C ILE A 660 -22.24 0.99 -23.69
N GLU A 661 -23.15 1.91 -24.03
CA GLU A 661 -23.75 1.95 -25.35
C GLU A 661 -22.74 2.35 -26.43
N GLU A 662 -21.79 3.24 -26.09
CA GLU A 662 -20.67 3.57 -26.95
C GLU A 662 -19.82 2.33 -27.26
N ALA A 663 -19.42 1.57 -26.23
CA ALA A 663 -18.63 0.36 -26.39
C ALA A 663 -19.36 -0.71 -27.23
N LYS A 664 -20.68 -0.87 -27.07
CA LYS A 664 -21.50 -1.75 -27.93
C LYS A 664 -21.50 -1.30 -29.39
N SER A 665 -21.67 -0.01 -29.63
CA SER A 665 -21.62 0.57 -30.98
C SER A 665 -20.25 0.32 -31.62
N ILE A 666 -19.16 0.57 -30.89
CA ILE A 666 -17.80 0.29 -31.36
C ILE A 666 -17.65 -1.20 -31.69
N ALA A 667 -17.97 -2.10 -30.76
CA ALA A 667 -17.82 -3.55 -30.91
C ALA A 667 -18.51 -4.09 -32.17
N ASN A 668 -19.67 -3.54 -32.55
CA ASN A 668 -20.39 -3.94 -33.75
C ASN A 668 -19.68 -3.52 -35.05
N ASN A 669 -18.91 -2.44 -35.01
CA ASN A 669 -18.18 -1.90 -36.16
C ASN A 669 -16.75 -2.47 -36.31
N ILE A 670 -16.17 -3.02 -35.24
CA ILE A 670 -14.78 -3.53 -35.27
C ILE A 670 -14.54 -4.57 -36.37
N PRO A 671 -15.38 -5.60 -36.61
CA PRO A 671 -15.09 -6.61 -37.63
C PRO A 671 -14.88 -6.02 -39.02
N LYS A 672 -15.71 -5.04 -39.41
CA LYS A 672 -15.57 -4.32 -40.67
C LYS A 672 -14.29 -3.50 -40.70
N TYR A 673 -14.03 -2.75 -39.62
CA TYR A 673 -12.81 -1.94 -39.52
C TYR A 673 -11.54 -2.80 -39.63
N VAL A 674 -11.51 -3.95 -38.96
CA VAL A 674 -10.38 -4.90 -39.01
C VAL A 674 -10.18 -5.43 -40.43
N TYR A 675 -11.26 -5.82 -41.10
CA TYR A 675 -11.19 -6.28 -42.49
C TYR A 675 -10.66 -5.22 -43.47
N GLU A 676 -11.00 -3.94 -43.24
CA GLU A 676 -10.58 -2.83 -44.12
C GLU A 676 -9.16 -2.33 -43.84
N ASN A 677 -8.62 -2.50 -42.63
CA ASN A 677 -7.39 -1.82 -42.19
C ASN A 677 -6.25 -2.76 -41.75
N PHE A 678 -6.50 -4.06 -41.60
CA PHE A 678 -5.50 -5.03 -41.17
C PHE A 678 -5.35 -6.14 -42.21
N ASP A 679 -4.18 -6.78 -42.22
CA ASP A 679 -3.92 -7.96 -43.03
C ASP A 679 -3.64 -9.21 -42.16
N SER A 680 -3.64 -10.39 -42.78
CA SER A 680 -3.38 -11.67 -42.09
C SER A 680 -1.94 -11.84 -41.57
N GLN A 681 -1.04 -10.93 -41.92
CA GLN A 681 0.36 -10.89 -41.49
C GLN A 681 0.60 -9.87 -40.36
N THR A 682 -0.42 -9.08 -40.00
CA THR A 682 -0.31 -8.10 -38.92
C THR A 682 -0.03 -8.80 -37.59
N ASP A 683 0.98 -8.28 -36.89
CA ASP A 683 1.67 -8.86 -35.73
C ASP A 683 2.40 -10.20 -35.98
N PRO A 684 3.69 -10.31 -35.61
CA PRO A 684 4.40 -11.58 -35.66
C PRO A 684 3.85 -12.58 -34.64
N PRO A 685 4.06 -13.90 -34.83
CA PRO A 685 3.80 -14.87 -33.77
C PRO A 685 4.64 -14.54 -32.54
N LEU A 686 4.13 -14.95 -31.37
CA LEU A 686 4.94 -14.96 -30.16
C LEU A 686 6.13 -15.90 -30.38
N ASN A 687 7.35 -15.38 -30.24
CA ASN A 687 8.57 -16.16 -30.48
C ASN A 687 8.81 -17.12 -29.31
N ILE A 688 8.14 -18.28 -29.36
CA ILE A 688 8.20 -19.35 -28.36
C ILE A 688 8.59 -20.64 -29.09
N PRO A 689 9.51 -21.46 -28.54
CA PRO A 689 9.83 -22.76 -29.12
C PRO A 689 8.60 -23.67 -29.23
N ASP A 690 8.52 -24.45 -30.31
CA ASP A 690 7.34 -25.24 -30.66
C ASP A 690 6.85 -26.14 -29.49
N GLU A 691 7.78 -26.71 -28.73
CA GLU A 691 7.52 -27.56 -27.55
C GLU A 691 6.72 -26.87 -26.44
N TYR A 692 6.74 -25.53 -26.38
CA TYR A 692 6.01 -24.73 -25.38
C TYR A 692 4.74 -24.06 -25.92
N THR A 693 4.40 -24.23 -27.19
CA THR A 693 3.21 -23.59 -27.80
C THR A 693 1.92 -23.93 -27.04
N ASN A 694 1.83 -25.16 -26.51
CA ASN A 694 0.68 -25.62 -25.72
C ASN A 694 0.53 -24.88 -24.39
N PHE A 695 1.55 -24.17 -23.89
CA PHE A 695 1.49 -23.40 -22.65
C PHE A 695 0.92 -21.99 -22.83
N VAL A 696 0.69 -21.55 -24.07
CA VAL A 696 0.07 -20.26 -24.41
C VAL A 696 -1.43 -20.34 -24.14
N TRP A 697 -1.83 -19.95 -22.93
CA TRP A 697 -3.18 -20.07 -22.40
C TRP A 697 -4.16 -18.97 -22.87
N PHE A 698 -3.65 -17.95 -23.55
CA PHE A 698 -4.41 -16.76 -23.97
C PHE A 698 -4.40 -16.57 -25.49
N VAL A 699 -5.40 -15.84 -25.99
CA VAL A 699 -5.45 -15.37 -27.39
C VAL A 699 -4.61 -14.12 -27.60
N ILE A 700 -3.98 -13.99 -28.77
CA ILE A 700 -3.22 -12.80 -29.18
C ILE A 700 -3.94 -12.03 -30.30
N PRO A 701 -3.69 -10.72 -30.50
CA PRO A 701 -4.35 -9.90 -31.52
C PRO A 701 -4.32 -10.52 -32.91
N ARG A 702 -3.16 -11.09 -33.31
CA ARG A 702 -2.99 -11.83 -34.56
C ARG A 702 -4.04 -12.90 -34.81
N ASP A 703 -4.36 -13.70 -33.79
CA ASP A 703 -5.31 -14.80 -33.90
C ASP A 703 -6.71 -14.26 -34.21
N ILE A 704 -7.12 -13.19 -33.50
CA ILE A 704 -8.41 -12.55 -33.69
C ILE A 704 -8.49 -11.81 -35.04
N ILE A 705 -7.44 -11.09 -35.45
CA ILE A 705 -7.38 -10.39 -36.75
C ILE A 705 -7.62 -11.37 -37.89
N ARG A 706 -6.88 -12.49 -37.90
CA ARG A 706 -7.02 -13.55 -38.91
C ARG A 706 -8.43 -14.10 -38.94
N LYS A 707 -8.98 -14.43 -37.77
CA LYS A 707 -10.36 -14.92 -37.66
C LYS A 707 -11.36 -13.93 -38.22
N MET A 708 -11.28 -12.65 -37.85
CA MET A 708 -12.20 -11.62 -38.31
C MET A 708 -12.12 -11.41 -39.83
N ILE A 709 -10.90 -11.38 -40.39
CA ILE A 709 -10.72 -11.26 -41.85
C ILE A 709 -11.35 -12.46 -42.58
N ILE A 710 -11.17 -13.68 -42.07
CA ILE A 710 -11.77 -14.90 -42.65
C ILE A 710 -13.29 -14.85 -42.55
N ASP A 711 -13.82 -14.57 -41.35
CA ASP A 711 -15.27 -14.55 -41.09
C ASP A 711 -15.98 -13.47 -41.93
N PHE A 712 -15.35 -12.30 -42.09
CA PHE A 712 -15.87 -11.20 -42.91
C PHE A 712 -15.66 -11.43 -44.42
N GLY A 713 -14.59 -12.16 -44.79
CA GLY A 713 -14.21 -12.47 -46.17
C GLY A 713 -15.00 -13.59 -46.86
N ARG A 714 -15.46 -14.63 -46.12
CA ARG A 714 -16.52 -15.65 -46.42
C ARG A 714 -16.19 -17.03 -45.81
N ASN A 715 -17.26 -17.70 -45.36
CA ASN A 715 -17.50 -19.16 -45.20
C ASN A 715 -16.29 -20.10 -44.98
N LYS A 716 -16.24 -20.64 -43.75
CA LYS A 716 -15.74 -21.97 -43.33
C LYS A 716 -14.32 -22.36 -43.75
N GLU A 717 -13.41 -22.32 -42.78
CA GLU A 717 -12.88 -23.47 -42.00
C GLU A 717 -11.58 -23.03 -41.32
N ASN A 718 -11.40 -23.37 -40.03
CA ASN A 718 -10.18 -24.06 -39.60
C ASN A 718 -10.22 -24.46 -38.11
N THR A 719 -9.57 -25.60 -37.90
CA THR A 719 -9.23 -26.28 -36.66
C THR A 719 -8.34 -25.43 -35.74
N LEU A 720 -8.66 -25.40 -34.44
CA LEU A 720 -7.92 -24.65 -33.42
C LEU A 720 -7.62 -25.53 -32.19
N GLN A 721 -6.40 -25.38 -31.65
CA GLN A 721 -5.89 -26.07 -30.47
C GLN A 721 -6.44 -25.49 -29.15
N SER A 722 -6.67 -26.36 -28.16
CA SER A 722 -7.25 -26.04 -26.86
C SER A 722 -6.27 -25.48 -25.84
N ALA A 723 -6.75 -24.66 -24.88
CA ALA A 723 -5.97 -24.23 -23.72
C ALA A 723 -5.46 -25.42 -22.90
N PRO A 724 -4.28 -25.28 -22.26
CA PRO A 724 -3.65 -26.36 -21.50
C PRO A 724 -4.34 -26.70 -20.18
N PHE A 725 -5.25 -25.85 -19.69
CA PHE A 725 -5.94 -26.06 -18.41
C PHE A 725 -7.40 -25.58 -18.44
N ARG A 726 -8.22 -26.16 -17.55
CA ARG A 726 -9.58 -25.71 -17.23
C ARG A 726 -9.63 -25.25 -15.76
N PRO A 727 -10.29 -24.13 -15.43
CA PRO A 727 -10.35 -23.62 -14.06
C PRO A 727 -11.26 -24.55 -13.24
N ARG A 728 -11.02 -24.64 -11.93
CA ARG A 728 -11.95 -25.35 -11.04
C ARG A 728 -13.20 -24.49 -10.83
N VAL A 729 -14.33 -24.91 -11.41
CA VAL A 729 -15.66 -24.32 -11.21
C VAL A 729 -16.50 -25.33 -10.41
N ASP A 730 -17.42 -24.87 -9.57
CA ASP A 730 -18.39 -25.75 -8.89
C ASP A 730 -19.19 -26.53 -9.95
N ASP A 731 -19.21 -27.87 -9.88
CA ASP A 731 -20.09 -28.75 -10.68
C ASP A 731 -21.57 -28.61 -10.27
#